data_AF-I0UVW3-F1
#
_entry.id   AF-I0UVW3-F1
#
_cell.length_a   1.000
_cell.length_b   1.000
_cell.length_c   1.000
_cell.angle_alpha   90.00
_cell.angle_beta   90.00
_cell.angle_gamma   90.00
#
_symmetry.space_group_name_H-M   'P 1'
#
loop_
_entity.id
_entity.type
_entity.pdbx_description
1 polymer ?
#
loop_
_entity_poly.entity_id
_entity_poly.type
_entity_poly.pdbx_seq_one_letter_code
_entity_poly.pdbx_strand_id
1 'polypeptide(L)'
;MQDSQQNTFTSAQCLTQLAVLVDCDAPMEELQKTIGGADEEERAILAKVLERTELLDSHGAPRPGAFYVLGALGTAEQAAYILRRTLWHLEHEKFSTALSSFTAGARERPDEWVLGFSNNPLTINCWDAIRPILRERGLKNTSVSALLGFRESIPVVTGESSRGQKDVLEFFARNPELLEHDFWELFWVDGLLYETYGHGRGDTVALVRLLTSHYAGFRDRVLDECLAAMRRDFRETRIFWVLYRGLEPTTAENLRRLPQLLAVLEAPQSALISFALDTLAGTVPAMNTEQAASLVDASHAVLYRTEKKVLRAQLRVLRKVVKTHPEFTQQVSGIMAEAVEALPLDLQDTARKLMTSDDTVPPEPTGLTVSIPDIIPQDRAPGENLTPLPPIDNEAEFLDVLFGQLEGEEHGKNLQRLLVYLHEHPRVELDAATRKRIHTHNRARTPDAPSAQALYLSYLVLKHHLNQNVLQPGTFPGYRENTYASPYRVLHRQLVALDTGAEAPLPPVPLPSVERIWERNVGKSYGTPQGWYELCYEGLGREFITWNAVGETEEDADLPLEQAALLTPANIRLAVSDRAQDALSNPQHRAVVQWYAWLMQNNPDILAAHYMPLAIAASLYKKSYGLDTVLGALAESWRVLTEPSHSLLAIACNAAGPDNCAAAAETLACLADRGMLDTDAYAAELRRLLERNNLKAPRIAQTLADAASISPLAGWRTLQILVEVLPVVGNVNRGGVLVQLLVQLAKEYGVSVTIPDELLPKMKGSTVLAKNLRVLHKLTEHPSDLAAQAAEQAQQVAAGNAC
;
A
#
# COMPACT_ATOMS: atom_id res chain seq x y z
N MET A 1 -7.98 -45.63 55.22
CA MET A 1 -6.83 -46.37 54.67
C MET A 1 -7.19 -46.85 53.27
N GLN A 2 -6.82 -46.07 52.25
CA GLN A 2 -6.49 -46.53 50.91
C GLN A 2 -5.68 -45.40 50.24
N ASP A 3 -4.37 -45.58 50.36
CA ASP A 3 -3.21 -45.04 49.65
C ASP A 3 -3.30 -43.69 48.92
N SER A 4 -2.82 -42.67 49.62
CA SER A 4 -2.22 -41.45 49.05
C SER A 4 -0.71 -41.65 48.93
N GLN A 5 -0.25 -42.51 48.01
CA GLN A 5 1.16 -42.49 47.58
C GLN A 5 1.30 -41.48 46.45
N GLN A 6 1.58 -40.22 46.79
CA GLN A 6 2.18 -39.28 45.84
C GLN A 6 3.60 -39.79 45.55
N ASN A 7 3.75 -40.58 44.48
CA ASN A 7 5.04 -40.84 43.85
C ASN A 7 5.61 -39.49 43.40
N THR A 8 6.49 -38.90 44.20
CA THR A 8 7.26 -37.71 43.82
C THR A 8 8.37 -38.17 42.86
N PHE A 9 8.00 -38.35 41.60
CA PHE A 9 8.97 -38.53 40.53
C PHE A 9 9.90 -37.31 40.48
N THR A 10 11.20 -37.55 40.28
CA THR A 10 12.15 -36.47 39.99
C THR A 10 11.86 -35.88 38.61
N SER A 11 12.17 -34.59 38.37
CA SER A 11 11.92 -33.94 37.08
C SER A 11 12.59 -34.67 35.89
N ALA A 12 13.69 -35.38 36.14
CA ALA A 12 14.35 -36.23 35.15
C ALA A 12 13.54 -37.49 34.79
N GLN A 13 12.88 -38.11 35.77
CA GLN A 13 11.98 -39.26 35.54
C GLN A 13 10.71 -38.80 34.81
N CYS A 14 10.13 -37.66 35.20
CA CYS A 14 9.00 -37.07 34.49
C CYS A 14 9.36 -36.72 33.04
N LEU A 15 10.55 -36.15 32.77
CA LEU A 15 11.00 -35.87 31.40
C LEU A 15 11.14 -37.15 30.57
N THR A 16 11.70 -38.20 31.15
CA THR A 16 11.87 -39.49 30.45
C THR A 16 10.52 -40.13 30.13
N GLN A 17 9.60 -40.13 31.10
CA GLN A 17 8.25 -40.64 30.92
C GLN A 17 7.48 -39.81 29.88
N LEU A 18 7.57 -38.49 29.96
CA LEU A 18 6.91 -37.58 29.03
C LEU A 18 7.42 -37.76 27.60
N ALA A 19 8.72 -37.97 27.40
CA ALA A 19 9.28 -38.27 26.08
C ALA A 19 8.66 -39.55 25.47
N VAL A 20 8.52 -40.61 26.26
CA VAL A 20 7.87 -41.85 25.82
C VAL A 20 6.39 -41.63 25.48
N LEU A 21 5.68 -40.83 26.29
CA LEU A 21 4.27 -40.51 26.04
C LEU A 21 4.08 -39.68 24.76
N VAL A 22 4.99 -38.74 24.48
CA VAL A 22 4.97 -37.94 23.24
C VAL A 22 5.29 -38.80 22.02
N ASP A 23 6.31 -39.66 22.10
CA ASP A 23 6.71 -40.55 21.00
C ASP A 23 5.59 -41.53 20.61
N CYS A 24 4.79 -41.98 21.58
CA CYS A 24 3.69 -42.92 21.37
C CYS A 24 2.31 -42.26 21.12
N ASP A 25 2.23 -40.93 21.01
CA ASP A 25 0.97 -40.17 20.88
C ASP A 25 -0.06 -40.47 21.98
N ALA A 26 0.40 -40.52 23.23
CA ALA A 26 -0.45 -40.84 24.37
C ALA A 26 -1.64 -39.85 24.50
N PRO A 27 -2.80 -40.30 25.00
CA PRO A 27 -3.95 -39.43 25.18
C PRO A 27 -3.64 -38.28 26.15
N MET A 28 -4.29 -37.13 25.94
CA MET A 28 -4.05 -35.89 26.69
C MET A 28 -4.15 -36.07 28.22
N GLU A 29 -5.00 -36.98 28.70
CA GLU A 29 -5.16 -37.29 30.12
C GLU A 29 -3.89 -37.87 30.77
N GLU A 30 -3.10 -38.64 30.04
CA GLU A 30 -1.84 -39.21 30.53
C GLU A 30 -0.71 -38.18 30.55
N LEU A 31 -0.69 -37.29 29.55
CA LEU A 31 0.19 -36.13 29.52
C LEU A 31 -0.11 -35.18 30.68
N GLN A 32 -1.39 -34.93 30.95
CA GLN A 32 -1.83 -34.08 32.06
C GLN A 32 -1.49 -34.65 33.44
N LYS A 33 -1.55 -35.98 33.63
CA LYS A 33 -1.09 -36.60 34.88
C LYS A 33 0.42 -36.44 35.11
N THR A 34 1.20 -36.31 34.05
CA THR A 34 2.66 -36.22 34.12
C THR A 34 3.14 -34.77 34.27
N ILE A 35 2.43 -33.81 33.67
CA ILE A 35 2.79 -32.37 33.68
C ILE A 35 2.04 -31.60 34.77
N GLY A 36 0.82 -32.02 35.10
CA GLY A 36 -0.10 -31.30 35.98
C GLY A 36 0.50 -31.08 37.37
N GLY A 37 0.43 -29.83 37.85
CA GLY A 37 0.96 -29.42 39.15
C GLY A 37 2.45 -29.07 39.17
N ALA A 38 3.17 -29.22 38.04
CA ALA A 38 4.58 -28.82 37.94
C ALA A 38 4.75 -27.30 38.04
N ASP A 39 5.76 -26.85 38.78
CA ASP A 39 6.16 -25.44 38.86
C ASP A 39 6.94 -24.97 37.62
N GLU A 40 7.29 -23.68 37.55
CA GLU A 40 7.97 -23.12 36.37
C GLU A 40 9.40 -23.65 36.17
N GLU A 41 10.12 -24.01 37.23
CA GLU A 41 11.46 -24.60 37.14
C GLU A 41 11.37 -26.03 36.58
N GLU A 42 10.41 -26.82 37.08
CA GLU A 42 10.12 -28.16 36.58
C GLU A 42 9.64 -28.11 35.12
N ARG A 43 8.72 -27.19 34.77
CA ARG A 43 8.24 -27.03 33.39
C ARG A 43 9.36 -26.65 32.43
N ALA A 44 10.33 -25.83 32.85
CA ALA A 44 11.50 -25.51 32.03
C ALA A 44 12.40 -26.73 31.76
N ILE A 45 12.53 -27.66 32.73
CA ILE A 45 13.24 -28.93 32.52
C ILE A 45 12.47 -29.83 31.56
N LEU A 46 11.15 -29.94 31.75
CA LEU A 46 10.27 -30.78 30.91
C LEU A 46 10.16 -30.26 29.47
N ALA A 47 10.29 -28.94 29.25
CA ALA A 47 10.20 -28.30 27.94
C ALA A 47 11.22 -28.82 26.92
N LYS A 48 12.28 -29.52 27.34
CA LYS A 48 13.22 -30.22 26.45
C LYS A 48 12.53 -31.23 25.52
N VAL A 49 11.37 -31.76 25.91
CA VAL A 49 10.59 -32.67 25.05
C VAL A 49 10.07 -31.98 23.78
N LEU A 50 9.95 -30.64 23.78
CA LEU A 50 9.45 -29.86 22.64
C LEU A 50 10.34 -29.98 21.40
N GLU A 51 11.64 -30.23 21.57
CA GLU A 51 12.57 -30.42 20.43
C GLU A 51 12.23 -31.66 19.58
N ARG A 52 11.50 -32.61 20.16
CA ARG A 52 11.08 -33.86 19.51
C ARG A 52 9.57 -33.93 19.30
N THR A 53 8.85 -32.89 19.68
CA THR A 53 7.39 -32.87 19.61
C THR A 53 6.94 -32.43 18.22
N GLU A 54 6.44 -33.38 17.43
CA GLU A 54 5.79 -33.09 16.15
C GLU A 54 4.33 -32.70 16.40
N LEU A 55 3.96 -31.46 16.04
CA LEU A 55 2.60 -30.95 16.23
C LEU A 55 1.58 -31.51 15.25
N LEU A 56 2.04 -31.90 14.07
CA LEU A 56 1.23 -32.47 13.00
C LEU A 56 1.68 -33.91 12.77
N ASP A 57 0.75 -34.78 12.42
CA ASP A 57 1.08 -36.12 11.95
C ASP A 57 1.63 -36.11 10.51
N SER A 58 1.99 -37.29 9.99
CA SER A 58 2.50 -37.45 8.63
C SER A 58 1.52 -37.03 7.52
N HIS A 59 0.25 -36.83 7.85
CA HIS A 59 -0.81 -36.39 6.94
C HIS A 59 -1.20 -34.91 7.16
N GLY A 60 -0.49 -34.19 8.04
CA GLY A 60 -0.75 -32.79 8.35
C GLY A 60 -1.92 -32.55 9.30
N ALA A 61 -2.45 -33.58 9.98
CA ALA A 61 -3.50 -33.42 10.97
C ALA A 61 -2.93 -33.03 12.35
N PRO A 62 -3.62 -32.17 13.13
CA PRO A 62 -3.13 -31.73 14.43
C PRO A 62 -3.14 -32.86 15.46
N ARG A 63 -2.04 -33.01 16.22
CA ARG A 63 -1.92 -33.97 17.33
C ARG A 63 -2.31 -33.29 18.65
N PRO A 64 -3.50 -33.57 19.24
CA PRO A 64 -3.99 -32.84 20.41
C PRO A 64 -3.03 -32.82 21.61
N GLY A 65 -2.38 -33.96 21.89
CA GLY A 65 -1.39 -34.07 22.96
C GLY A 65 -0.19 -33.16 22.77
N ALA A 66 0.30 -33.02 21.53
CA ALA A 66 1.41 -32.14 21.20
C ALA A 66 1.07 -30.66 21.40
N PHE A 67 -0.15 -30.24 21.06
CA PHE A 67 -0.63 -28.88 21.32
C PHE A 67 -0.86 -28.61 22.82
N TYR A 68 -1.34 -29.59 23.59
CA TYR A 68 -1.41 -29.51 25.05
C TYR A 68 -0.02 -29.30 25.67
N VAL A 69 0.96 -30.13 25.27
CA VAL A 69 2.35 -30.03 25.73
C VAL A 69 2.96 -28.67 25.40
N LEU A 70 2.70 -28.14 24.20
CA LEU A 70 3.14 -26.80 23.80
C LEU A 70 2.57 -25.71 24.73
N GLY A 71 1.28 -25.77 25.07
CA GLY A 71 0.65 -24.82 25.98
C GLY A 71 1.08 -24.98 27.44
N ALA A 72 1.37 -26.20 27.88
CA ALA A 72 1.74 -26.49 29.25
C ALA A 72 3.23 -26.20 29.55
N LEU A 73 4.14 -26.42 28.58
CA LEU A 73 5.59 -26.38 28.81
C LEU A 73 6.33 -25.31 28.02
N GLY A 74 5.78 -24.84 26.90
CA GLY A 74 6.44 -23.83 26.08
C GLY A 74 6.58 -22.50 26.82
N THR A 75 7.68 -21.78 26.59
CA THR A 75 7.73 -20.36 26.97
C THR A 75 6.69 -19.58 26.17
N ALA A 76 6.18 -18.46 26.70
CA ALA A 76 5.17 -17.66 26.02
C ALA A 76 5.59 -17.27 24.60
N GLU A 77 6.86 -16.89 24.41
CA GLU A 77 7.43 -16.52 23.10
C GLU A 77 7.56 -17.73 22.16
N GLN A 78 8.06 -18.85 22.67
CA GLN A 78 8.21 -20.09 21.90
C GLN A 78 6.85 -20.64 21.44
N ALA A 79 5.87 -20.68 22.35
CA ALA A 79 4.51 -21.12 22.05
C ALA A 79 3.85 -20.23 20.99
N ALA A 80 3.97 -18.91 21.12
CA ALA A 80 3.43 -17.95 20.16
C ALA A 80 4.04 -18.14 18.76
N TYR A 81 5.36 -18.31 18.68
CA TYR A 81 6.07 -18.52 17.41
C TYR A 81 5.67 -19.83 16.73
N ILE A 82 5.66 -20.92 17.49
CA ILE A 82 5.35 -22.25 16.98
C ILE A 82 3.90 -22.31 16.50
N LEU A 83 2.93 -21.83 17.30
CA LEU A 83 1.53 -21.77 16.89
C LEU A 83 1.35 -20.95 15.62
N ARG A 84 2.00 -19.79 15.51
CA ARG A 84 1.90 -18.94 14.31
C ARG A 84 2.37 -19.66 13.05
N ARG A 85 3.45 -20.42 13.12
CA ARG A 85 3.97 -21.20 11.98
C ARG A 85 3.06 -22.36 11.62
N THR A 86 2.58 -23.10 12.62
CA THR A 86 1.85 -24.35 12.38
C THR A 86 0.41 -24.10 11.96
N LEU A 87 -0.28 -23.16 12.62
CA LEU A 87 -1.70 -22.91 12.37
C LEU A 87 -1.98 -22.24 11.02
N TRP A 88 -0.97 -21.63 10.38
CA TRP A 88 -1.09 -20.99 9.06
C TRP A 88 -1.54 -21.96 7.96
N HIS A 89 -1.26 -23.25 8.11
CA HIS A 89 -1.49 -24.27 7.09
C HIS A 89 -2.74 -25.13 7.35
N LEU A 90 -3.51 -24.86 8.42
CA LEU A 90 -4.62 -25.71 8.84
C LEU A 90 -5.99 -25.22 8.36
N GLU A 91 -6.84 -26.18 8.00
CA GLU A 91 -8.27 -25.95 7.77
C GLU A 91 -8.97 -25.53 9.08
N HIS A 92 -10.08 -24.79 8.97
CA HIS A 92 -10.75 -24.13 10.10
C HIS A 92 -11.23 -25.11 11.20
N GLU A 93 -11.71 -26.31 10.84
CA GLU A 93 -12.15 -27.31 11.81
C GLU A 93 -10.98 -27.90 12.61
N LYS A 94 -9.85 -28.15 11.95
CA LYS A 94 -8.61 -28.64 12.56
C LYS A 94 -7.97 -27.57 13.47
N PHE A 95 -8.10 -26.31 13.08
CA PHE A 95 -7.64 -25.15 13.84
C PHE A 95 -8.30 -25.06 15.23
N SER A 96 -9.61 -25.26 15.32
CA SER A 96 -10.36 -25.19 16.59
C SER A 96 -9.92 -26.28 17.59
N THR A 97 -9.76 -27.51 17.12
CA THR A 97 -9.32 -28.65 17.94
C THR A 97 -7.87 -28.50 18.45
N ALA A 98 -6.99 -27.95 17.63
CA ALA A 98 -5.62 -27.64 18.03
C ALA A 98 -5.58 -26.56 19.13
N LEU A 99 -6.35 -25.49 18.97
CA LEU A 99 -6.42 -24.39 19.94
C LEU A 99 -7.06 -24.81 21.27
N SER A 100 -8.08 -25.67 21.25
CA SER A 100 -8.71 -26.15 22.49
C SER A 100 -7.73 -26.96 23.35
N SER A 101 -6.94 -27.82 22.71
CA SER A 101 -5.91 -28.64 23.37
C SER A 101 -4.78 -27.78 23.93
N PHE A 102 -4.32 -26.79 23.15
CA PHE A 102 -3.37 -25.79 23.62
C PHE A 102 -3.90 -24.99 24.82
N THR A 103 -5.16 -24.57 24.76
CA THR A 103 -5.84 -23.84 25.85
C THR A 103 -5.86 -24.65 27.14
N ALA A 104 -6.09 -25.97 27.06
CA ALA A 104 -6.06 -26.85 28.22
C ALA A 104 -4.68 -26.85 28.91
N GLY A 105 -3.59 -26.86 28.14
CA GLY A 105 -2.23 -26.75 28.70
C GLY A 105 -1.92 -25.36 29.27
N ALA A 106 -2.32 -24.31 28.54
CA ALA A 106 -2.15 -22.92 28.96
C ALA A 106 -2.89 -22.58 30.26
N ARG A 107 -4.03 -23.24 30.54
CA ARG A 107 -4.81 -23.07 31.78
C ARG A 107 -4.06 -23.42 33.05
N GLU A 108 -3.01 -24.22 32.95
CA GLU A 108 -2.19 -24.62 34.11
C GLU A 108 -1.01 -23.66 34.34
N ARG A 109 -0.82 -22.67 33.47
CA ARG A 109 0.28 -21.69 33.54
C ARG A 109 -0.03 -20.54 34.51
N PRO A 110 0.97 -19.88 35.12
CA PRO A 110 0.76 -18.70 35.95
C PRO A 110 0.29 -17.48 35.13
N ASP A 111 -0.28 -16.49 35.82
CA ASP A 111 -0.86 -15.28 35.19
C ASP A 111 0.17 -14.49 34.35
N GLU A 112 1.42 -14.43 34.80
CA GLU A 112 2.52 -13.78 34.08
C GLU A 112 2.75 -14.41 32.70
N TRP A 113 2.68 -15.73 32.61
CA TRP A 113 2.82 -16.43 31.33
C TRP A 113 1.63 -16.16 30.41
N VAL A 114 0.41 -16.19 30.96
CA VAL A 114 -0.83 -15.95 30.19
C VAL A 114 -0.84 -14.53 29.62
N LEU A 115 -0.45 -13.53 30.42
CA LEU A 115 -0.29 -12.15 29.97
C LEU A 115 0.85 -11.99 28.96
N GLY A 116 2.01 -12.61 29.22
CA GLY A 116 3.15 -12.59 28.30
C GLY A 116 2.84 -13.19 26.93
N PHE A 117 2.10 -14.30 26.90
CA PHE A 117 1.63 -14.92 25.66
C PHE A 117 0.62 -14.02 24.96
N SER A 118 -0.38 -13.49 25.68
CA SER A 118 -1.40 -12.61 25.11
C SER A 118 -0.87 -11.27 24.61
N ASN A 119 0.26 -10.79 25.15
CA ASN A 119 0.94 -9.56 24.71
C ASN A 119 1.76 -9.76 23.44
N ASN A 120 1.96 -11.00 22.99
CA ASN A 120 2.82 -11.30 21.87
C ASN A 120 2.11 -11.00 20.53
N PRO A 121 2.72 -10.22 19.62
CA PRO A 121 2.10 -9.89 18.32
C PRO A 121 1.79 -11.11 17.44
N LEU A 122 2.44 -12.26 17.67
CA LEU A 122 2.21 -13.47 16.89
C LEU A 122 0.88 -14.17 17.24
N THR A 123 0.26 -13.83 18.38
CA THR A 123 -0.92 -14.54 18.94
C THR A 123 -2.26 -13.87 18.63
N ILE A 124 -2.29 -12.87 17.75
CA ILE A 124 -3.53 -12.14 17.38
C ILE A 124 -4.66 -13.11 16.98
N ASN A 125 -4.35 -14.16 16.20
CA ASN A 125 -5.32 -15.16 15.75
C ASN A 125 -5.65 -16.24 16.79
N CYS A 126 -5.06 -16.17 17.99
CA CYS A 126 -5.26 -17.14 19.07
C CYS A 126 -6.09 -16.55 20.22
N TRP A 127 -6.77 -15.42 19.99
CA TRP A 127 -7.53 -14.73 21.03
C TRP A 127 -8.59 -15.62 21.70
N ASP A 128 -9.35 -16.39 20.90
CA ASP A 128 -10.38 -17.31 21.40
C ASP A 128 -9.82 -18.41 22.32
N ALA A 129 -8.53 -18.75 22.21
CA ALA A 129 -7.87 -19.73 23.05
C ALA A 129 -7.53 -19.17 24.44
N ILE A 130 -7.07 -17.92 24.51
CA ILE A 130 -6.55 -17.32 25.75
C ILE A 130 -7.60 -16.53 26.52
N ARG A 131 -8.56 -15.92 25.82
CA ARG A 131 -9.60 -15.09 26.44
C ARG A 131 -10.38 -15.81 27.55
N PRO A 132 -10.79 -17.09 27.42
CA PRO A 132 -11.45 -17.79 28.52
C PRO A 132 -10.63 -17.79 29.81
N ILE A 133 -9.29 -17.95 29.70
CA ILE A 133 -8.37 -17.94 30.84
C ILE A 133 -8.31 -16.54 31.46
N LEU A 134 -8.16 -15.50 30.64
CA LEU A 134 -8.16 -14.12 31.12
C LEU A 134 -9.44 -13.78 31.88
N ARG A 135 -10.60 -14.20 31.34
CA ARG A 135 -11.91 -13.97 31.96
C ARG A 135 -12.07 -14.71 33.28
N GLU A 136 -11.77 -16.01 33.31
CA GLU A 136 -11.92 -16.83 34.52
C GLU A 136 -11.05 -16.34 35.68
N ARG A 137 -9.89 -15.76 35.36
CA ARG A 137 -8.95 -15.22 36.34
C ARG A 137 -9.11 -13.73 36.61
N GLY A 138 -10.03 -13.05 35.93
CA GLY A 138 -10.23 -11.60 36.08
C GLY A 138 -9.02 -10.76 35.62
N LEU A 139 -8.22 -11.26 34.69
CA LEU A 139 -7.02 -10.58 34.18
C LEU A 139 -7.41 -9.61 33.06
N LYS A 140 -7.08 -8.32 33.23
CA LYS A 140 -7.26 -7.30 32.20
C LYS A 140 -6.00 -7.18 31.35
N ASN A 141 -6.15 -7.26 30.03
CA ASN A 141 -5.06 -7.05 29.08
C ASN A 141 -5.43 -5.99 28.03
N THR A 142 -4.81 -4.82 28.14
CA THR A 142 -4.99 -3.68 27.21
C THR A 142 -3.82 -3.53 26.24
N SER A 143 -2.98 -4.54 26.10
CA SER A 143 -1.92 -4.51 25.09
C SER A 143 -2.53 -4.44 23.68
N VAL A 144 -1.80 -3.79 22.77
CA VAL A 144 -2.17 -3.67 21.36
C VAL A 144 -2.47 -5.06 20.77
N SER A 145 -1.64 -6.07 21.05
CA SER A 145 -1.81 -7.42 20.51
C SER A 145 -3.07 -8.12 21.01
N ALA A 146 -3.41 -7.99 22.29
CA ALA A 146 -4.62 -8.59 22.86
C ALA A 146 -5.90 -7.92 22.33
N LEU A 147 -5.90 -6.59 22.23
CA LEU A 147 -7.03 -5.82 21.72
C LEU A 147 -7.21 -5.97 20.21
N LEU A 148 -6.12 -6.13 19.45
CA LEU A 148 -6.19 -6.54 18.05
C LEU A 148 -6.81 -7.92 17.90
N GLY A 149 -6.39 -8.90 18.73
CA GLY A 149 -7.01 -10.22 18.73
C GLY A 149 -8.51 -10.18 19.01
N PHE A 150 -8.94 -9.38 19.99
CA PHE A 150 -10.36 -9.13 20.25
C PHE A 150 -11.09 -8.55 19.04
N ARG A 151 -10.54 -7.49 18.43
CA ARG A 151 -11.10 -6.86 17.23
C ARG A 151 -11.29 -7.87 16.10
N GLU A 152 -10.27 -8.70 15.83
CA GLU A 152 -10.31 -9.68 14.74
C GLU A 152 -11.28 -10.84 14.98
N SER A 153 -11.65 -11.08 16.25
CA SER A 153 -12.68 -12.06 16.64
C SER A 153 -14.12 -11.52 16.53
N ILE A 154 -14.33 -10.21 16.36
CA ILE A 154 -15.68 -9.67 16.10
C ILE A 154 -16.16 -10.15 14.72
N PRO A 155 -17.37 -10.73 14.61
CA PRO A 155 -17.89 -11.17 13.31
C PRO A 155 -18.01 -10.04 12.29
N VAL A 156 -17.91 -10.42 11.01
CA VAL A 156 -17.88 -9.47 9.90
C VAL A 156 -19.26 -8.87 9.60
N VAL A 157 -19.32 -7.54 9.47
CA VAL A 157 -20.49 -6.83 8.95
C VAL A 157 -20.08 -6.08 7.68
N THR A 158 -20.62 -6.49 6.53
CA THR A 158 -20.48 -5.77 5.26
C THR A 158 -21.84 -5.23 4.83
N GLY A 159 -22.07 -3.93 4.98
CA GLY A 159 -23.35 -3.29 4.62
C GLY A 159 -24.55 -3.85 5.41
N GLU A 160 -25.69 -4.04 4.74
CA GLU A 160 -26.96 -4.48 5.35
C GLU A 160 -27.17 -6.01 5.34
N SER A 161 -26.11 -6.82 5.29
CA SER A 161 -26.28 -8.28 5.25
C SER A 161 -26.92 -8.80 6.54
N SER A 162 -28.11 -9.40 6.44
CA SER A 162 -28.89 -9.90 7.60
C SER A 162 -28.16 -10.97 8.42
N ARG A 163 -27.31 -11.79 7.77
CA ARG A 163 -26.51 -12.83 8.44
C ARG A 163 -25.39 -12.24 9.30
N GLY A 164 -24.55 -11.36 8.75
CA GLY A 164 -23.44 -10.75 9.49
C GLY A 164 -23.92 -9.88 10.67
N GLN A 165 -25.04 -9.18 10.50
CA GLN A 165 -25.66 -8.44 11.60
C GLN A 165 -26.11 -9.35 12.74
N LYS A 166 -26.74 -10.49 12.41
CA LYS A 166 -27.16 -11.48 13.40
C LYS A 166 -25.95 -12.06 14.16
N ASP A 167 -24.89 -12.42 13.44
CA ASP A 167 -23.69 -13.03 14.03
C ASP A 167 -22.99 -12.07 15.01
N VAL A 168 -22.91 -10.77 14.69
CA VAL A 168 -22.37 -9.74 15.61
C VAL A 168 -23.24 -9.57 16.85
N LEU A 169 -24.56 -9.47 16.69
CA LEU A 169 -25.47 -9.32 17.83
C LEU A 169 -25.42 -10.55 18.72
N GLU A 170 -25.32 -11.75 18.15
CA GLU A 170 -25.16 -12.99 18.90
C GLU A 170 -23.80 -13.07 19.61
N PHE A 171 -22.72 -12.60 18.97
CA PHE A 171 -21.40 -12.52 19.58
C PHE A 171 -21.39 -11.66 20.84
N PHE A 172 -21.95 -10.44 20.78
CA PHE A 172 -22.02 -9.55 21.93
C PHE A 172 -23.09 -9.94 22.95
N ALA A 173 -24.20 -10.58 22.53
CA ALA A 173 -25.19 -11.14 23.45
C ALA A 173 -24.61 -12.29 24.29
N ARG A 174 -23.70 -13.09 23.73
CA ARG A 174 -22.99 -14.16 24.45
C ARG A 174 -21.88 -13.62 25.36
N ASN A 175 -21.42 -12.38 25.12
CA ASN A 175 -20.28 -11.77 25.80
C ASN A 175 -20.55 -10.28 26.12
N PRO A 176 -21.55 -9.96 26.96
CA PRO A 176 -21.95 -8.58 27.24
C PRO A 176 -20.83 -7.71 27.83
N GLU A 177 -19.92 -8.32 28.60
CA GLU A 177 -18.78 -7.64 29.22
C GLU A 177 -17.86 -6.95 28.20
N LEU A 178 -17.79 -7.47 26.97
CA LEU A 178 -16.97 -6.88 25.91
C LEU A 178 -17.49 -5.49 25.49
N LEU A 179 -18.81 -5.27 25.51
CA LEU A 179 -19.39 -3.96 25.24
C LEU A 179 -19.38 -3.03 26.46
N GLU A 180 -19.23 -3.57 27.67
CA GLU A 180 -19.14 -2.76 28.89
C GLU A 180 -17.72 -2.18 29.07
N HIS A 181 -16.69 -2.98 28.74
CA HIS A 181 -15.30 -2.68 29.02
C HIS A 181 -14.40 -2.69 27.79
N ASP A 182 -14.14 -3.84 27.17
CA ASP A 182 -13.07 -4.05 26.18
C ASP A 182 -13.24 -3.26 24.87
N PHE A 183 -14.48 -3.11 24.39
CA PHE A 183 -14.79 -2.36 23.16
C PHE A 183 -14.33 -0.91 23.24
N TRP A 184 -14.37 -0.32 24.42
CA TRP A 184 -13.99 1.08 24.61
C TRP A 184 -12.49 1.28 24.64
N GLU A 185 -11.72 0.27 25.04
CA GLU A 185 -10.24 0.31 25.00
C GLU A 185 -9.73 0.53 23.56
N LEU A 186 -10.53 0.14 22.54
CA LEU A 186 -10.22 0.40 21.13
C LEU A 186 -10.14 1.91 20.80
N PHE A 187 -10.83 2.78 21.56
CA PHE A 187 -10.77 4.24 21.43
C PHE A 187 -9.60 4.89 22.20
N TRP A 188 -8.91 4.10 23.03
CA TRP A 188 -7.87 4.57 23.95
C TRP A 188 -6.46 4.12 23.55
N VAL A 189 -6.33 3.20 22.59
CA VAL A 189 -5.05 2.70 22.10
C VAL A 189 -4.90 3.03 20.61
N ASP A 190 -3.75 3.63 20.27
CA ASP A 190 -3.43 4.10 18.91
C ASP A 190 -3.49 2.96 17.87
N GLY A 191 -4.15 3.21 16.74
CA GLY A 191 -4.21 2.29 15.59
C GLY A 191 -5.15 1.08 15.70
N LEU A 192 -5.92 0.93 16.78
CA LEU A 192 -6.82 -0.24 16.94
C LEU A 192 -8.15 -0.10 16.21
N LEU A 193 -8.75 1.09 16.23
CA LEU A 193 -9.86 1.42 15.35
C LEU A 193 -9.26 1.92 14.06
N TYR A 194 -8.98 1.05 13.09
CA TYR A 194 -8.52 1.50 11.78
C TYR A 194 -9.69 1.57 10.80
N GLU A 195 -9.67 2.58 9.93
CA GLU A 195 -10.58 2.68 8.80
C GLU A 195 -10.35 1.50 7.87
N THR A 196 -11.34 0.65 7.68
CA THR A 196 -11.43 -0.09 6.43
C THR A 196 -11.64 0.94 5.32
N TYR A 197 -10.52 1.49 4.85
CA TYR A 197 -10.23 1.39 3.43
C TYR A 197 -10.09 -0.13 3.14
N GLY A 198 -11.29 -0.72 3.14
CA GLY A 198 -11.82 -1.95 2.57
C GLY A 198 -10.97 -3.20 2.57
N HIS A 199 -11.65 -4.15 3.18
CA HIS A 199 -11.36 -5.56 3.26
C HIS A 199 -10.26 -5.95 4.23
N GLY A 200 -10.47 -5.61 5.50
CA GLY A 200 -10.14 -6.52 6.60
C GLY A 200 -11.31 -6.71 7.55
N ARG A 201 -12.12 -7.74 7.26
CA ARG A 201 -13.24 -8.28 8.07
C ARG A 201 -14.45 -7.39 8.43
N GLY A 202 -14.62 -6.16 7.95
CA GLY A 202 -15.93 -5.49 8.10
C GLY A 202 -15.88 -3.98 7.98
N ASP A 203 -17.05 -3.38 7.78
CA ASP A 203 -17.23 -1.93 7.81
C ASP A 203 -17.38 -1.48 9.27
N THR A 204 -16.35 -0.85 9.83
CA THR A 204 -16.39 -0.37 11.23
C THR A 204 -17.51 0.63 11.45
N VAL A 205 -17.86 1.45 10.45
CA VAL A 205 -19.01 2.35 10.51
C VAL A 205 -20.30 1.54 10.57
N ALA A 206 -20.44 0.48 9.76
CA ALA A 206 -21.60 -0.40 9.79
C ALA A 206 -21.73 -1.17 11.11
N LEU A 207 -20.62 -1.68 11.65
CA LEU A 207 -20.57 -2.32 12.97
C LEU A 207 -21.06 -1.34 14.04
N VAL A 208 -20.50 -0.14 14.09
CA VAL A 208 -20.89 0.89 15.04
C VAL A 208 -22.36 1.29 14.84
N ARG A 209 -22.83 1.48 13.60
CA ARG A 209 -24.25 1.78 13.29
C ARG A 209 -25.19 0.69 13.80
N LEU A 210 -24.84 -0.57 13.59
CA LEU A 210 -25.58 -1.73 14.08
C LEU A 210 -25.66 -1.66 15.61
N LEU A 211 -24.51 -1.51 16.28
CA LEU A 211 -24.48 -1.43 17.75
C LEU A 211 -25.24 -0.21 18.28
N THR A 212 -25.18 0.95 17.62
CA THR A 212 -25.97 2.13 18.01
C THR A 212 -27.48 1.92 17.88
N SER A 213 -27.92 1.10 16.93
CA SER A 213 -29.33 0.81 16.71
C SER A 213 -29.88 -0.20 17.72
N HIS A 214 -29.01 -1.05 18.28
CA HIS A 214 -29.41 -2.16 19.16
C HIS A 214 -29.13 -1.94 20.65
N TYR A 215 -28.12 -1.13 21.01
CA TYR A 215 -27.72 -0.91 22.41
C TYR A 215 -27.98 0.54 22.85
N ALA A 216 -28.81 0.71 23.87
CA ALA A 216 -29.14 2.02 24.43
C ALA A 216 -27.89 2.72 25.00
N GLY A 217 -27.77 4.04 24.78
CA GLY A 217 -26.63 4.85 25.26
C GLY A 217 -25.33 4.67 24.47
N PHE A 218 -25.23 3.66 23.59
CA PHE A 218 -24.03 3.38 22.81
C PHE A 218 -23.67 4.53 21.86
N ARG A 219 -24.68 5.11 21.20
CA ARG A 219 -24.52 6.23 20.25
C ARG A 219 -23.86 7.46 20.88
N ASP A 220 -24.35 7.89 22.04
CA ASP A 220 -23.80 9.08 22.70
C ASP A 220 -22.34 8.86 23.10
N ARG A 221 -22.03 7.70 23.67
CA ARG A 221 -20.66 7.36 24.08
C ARG A 221 -19.70 7.27 22.89
N VAL A 222 -20.12 6.70 21.76
CA VAL A 222 -19.27 6.66 20.56
C VAL A 222 -18.98 8.06 20.01
N LEU A 223 -19.99 8.93 19.94
CA LEU A 223 -19.79 10.30 19.48
C LEU A 223 -18.82 11.07 20.40
N ASP A 224 -18.92 10.87 21.72
CA ASP A 224 -18.03 11.50 22.71
C ASP A 224 -16.60 10.94 22.61
N GLU A 225 -16.44 9.63 22.52
CA GLU A 225 -15.13 8.99 22.40
C GLU A 225 -14.42 9.32 21.08
N CYS A 226 -15.16 9.47 19.97
CA CYS A 226 -14.59 9.94 18.70
C CYS A 226 -13.98 11.33 18.86
N LEU A 227 -14.71 12.29 19.44
CA LEU A 227 -14.21 13.65 19.62
C LEU A 227 -13.07 13.72 20.65
N ALA A 228 -13.12 12.90 21.70
CA ALA A 228 -12.03 12.77 22.67
C ALA A 228 -10.78 12.20 22.01
N ALA A 229 -10.91 11.15 21.19
CA ALA A 229 -9.79 10.48 20.53
C ALA A 229 -9.08 11.37 19.50
N MET A 230 -9.83 12.24 18.80
CA MET A 230 -9.25 13.25 17.89
C MET A 230 -8.31 14.24 18.61
N ARG A 231 -8.40 14.36 19.94
CA ARG A 231 -7.56 15.25 20.75
C ARG A 231 -6.41 14.52 21.45
N ARG A 232 -6.34 13.19 21.34
CA ARG A 232 -5.26 12.38 21.92
C ARG A 232 -4.04 12.42 20.99
N ASP A 233 -2.86 12.15 21.55
CA ASP A 233 -1.61 12.07 20.80
C ASP A 233 -1.48 10.72 20.07
N PHE A 234 -2.37 10.50 19.09
CA PHE A 234 -2.38 9.30 18.24
C PHE A 234 -1.74 9.58 16.89
N ARG A 235 -1.00 8.61 16.37
CA ARG A 235 -0.41 8.65 15.04
C ARG A 235 -1.48 8.63 13.95
N GLU A 236 -2.54 7.85 14.17
CA GLU A 236 -3.68 7.74 13.25
C GLU A 236 -4.98 8.18 13.92
N THR A 237 -5.62 9.22 13.39
CA THR A 237 -6.84 9.81 13.95
C THR A 237 -8.00 9.84 12.95
N ARG A 238 -7.76 9.40 11.72
CA ARG A 238 -8.70 9.56 10.61
C ARG A 238 -10.02 8.84 10.85
N ILE A 239 -9.93 7.62 11.37
CA ILE A 239 -11.09 6.78 11.66
C ILE A 239 -12.12 7.46 12.57
N PHE A 240 -11.70 8.27 13.53
CA PHE A 240 -12.61 8.84 14.52
C PHE A 240 -13.55 9.85 13.86
N TRP A 241 -13.05 10.69 12.94
CA TRP A 241 -13.90 11.65 12.25
C TRP A 241 -14.73 10.98 11.14
N VAL A 242 -14.23 9.89 10.57
CA VAL A 242 -14.97 9.03 9.62
C VAL A 242 -16.13 8.35 10.33
N LEU A 243 -15.92 7.75 11.50
CA LEU A 243 -16.98 7.17 12.34
C LEU A 243 -17.98 8.24 12.77
N TYR A 244 -17.48 9.40 13.24
CA TYR A 244 -18.35 10.49 13.66
C TYR A 244 -19.25 10.97 12.51
N ARG A 245 -18.71 11.25 11.31
CA ARG A 245 -19.54 11.59 10.14
C ARG A 245 -20.42 10.43 9.71
N GLY A 246 -19.87 9.22 9.76
CA GLY A 246 -20.52 7.98 9.41
C GLY A 246 -21.72 7.68 10.28
N LEU A 247 -21.86 8.25 11.48
CA LEU A 247 -23.06 8.15 12.30
C LEU A 247 -24.12 9.21 12.03
N GLU A 248 -23.85 10.16 11.12
CA GLU A 248 -24.74 11.26 10.75
C GLU A 248 -25.34 11.99 11.97
N PRO A 249 -24.51 12.58 12.85
CA PRO A 249 -24.99 13.29 14.02
C PRO A 249 -25.85 14.49 13.62
N THR A 250 -27.02 14.57 14.24
CA THR A 250 -27.99 15.65 14.04
C THR A 250 -27.43 16.99 14.51
N THR A 251 -28.00 18.09 14.02
CA THR A 251 -27.64 19.44 14.48
C THR A 251 -27.74 19.59 15.99
N ALA A 252 -28.75 18.98 16.63
CA ALA A 252 -28.91 19.01 18.08
C ALA A 252 -27.81 18.21 18.82
N GLU A 253 -27.41 17.05 18.30
CA GLU A 253 -26.31 16.26 18.84
C GLU A 253 -24.96 16.98 18.72
N ASN A 254 -24.72 17.66 17.59
CA ASN A 254 -23.52 18.48 17.38
C ASN A 254 -23.51 19.71 18.30
N LEU A 255 -24.64 20.40 18.49
CA LEU A 255 -24.74 21.55 19.39
C LEU A 255 -24.51 21.16 20.85
N ARG A 256 -24.99 19.98 21.29
CA ARG A 256 -24.70 19.45 22.64
C ARG A 256 -23.19 19.22 22.85
N ARG A 257 -22.47 18.93 21.77
CA ARG A 257 -21.03 18.64 21.74
C ARG A 257 -20.20 19.82 21.23
N LEU A 258 -20.77 21.02 21.21
CA LEU A 258 -20.09 22.21 20.71
C LEU A 258 -18.74 22.46 21.40
N PRO A 259 -18.60 22.36 22.74
CA PRO A 259 -17.30 22.55 23.40
C PRO A 259 -16.25 21.55 22.91
N GLN A 260 -16.62 20.28 22.73
CA GLN A 260 -15.71 19.24 22.24
C GLN A 260 -15.32 19.47 20.78
N LEU A 261 -16.26 19.90 19.92
CA LEU A 261 -16.00 20.24 18.52
C LEU A 261 -15.08 21.46 18.38
N LEU A 262 -15.27 22.49 19.21
CA LEU A 262 -14.38 23.66 19.26
C LEU A 262 -12.97 23.26 19.72
N ALA A 263 -12.86 22.36 20.71
CA ALA A 263 -11.57 21.88 21.18
C ALA A 263 -10.79 21.03 20.14
N VAL A 264 -11.47 20.46 19.12
CA VAL A 264 -10.80 19.78 18.00
C VAL A 264 -10.07 20.78 17.08
N LEU A 265 -10.42 22.07 17.10
CA LEU A 265 -9.72 23.10 16.31
C LEU A 265 -8.27 23.31 16.74
N GLU A 266 -7.92 22.91 17.96
CA GLU A 266 -6.56 22.93 18.51
C GLU A 266 -5.72 21.71 18.11
N ALA A 267 -6.30 20.74 17.40
CA ALA A 267 -5.59 19.52 17.02
C ALA A 267 -4.36 19.82 16.14
N PRO A 268 -3.28 19.03 16.23
CA PRO A 268 -2.10 19.23 15.39
C PRO A 268 -2.36 18.95 13.91
N GLN A 269 -3.34 18.10 13.59
CA GLN A 269 -3.57 17.57 12.24
C GLN A 269 -4.62 18.37 11.48
N SER A 270 -4.26 18.87 10.30
CA SER A 270 -5.12 19.72 9.45
C SER A 270 -6.45 19.08 9.01
N ALA A 271 -6.48 17.75 8.88
CA ALA A 271 -7.67 17.01 8.48
C ALA A 271 -8.78 17.06 9.55
N LEU A 272 -8.40 16.96 10.83
CA LEU A 272 -9.32 17.04 11.97
C LEU A 272 -9.91 18.45 12.10
N ILE A 273 -9.08 19.48 11.95
CA ILE A 273 -9.54 20.87 11.96
C ILE A 273 -10.53 21.11 10.82
N SER A 274 -10.20 20.66 9.60
CA SER A 274 -11.09 20.79 8.45
C SER A 274 -12.44 20.09 8.67
N PHE A 275 -12.42 18.89 9.27
CA PHE A 275 -13.61 18.16 9.66
C PHE A 275 -14.46 18.97 10.66
N ALA A 276 -13.85 19.45 11.75
CA ALA A 276 -14.53 20.21 12.79
C ALA A 276 -15.17 21.48 12.23
N LEU A 277 -14.45 22.23 11.38
CA LEU A 277 -14.96 23.44 10.73
C LEU A 277 -16.15 23.18 9.81
N ASP A 278 -16.11 22.11 9.02
CA ASP A 278 -17.24 21.72 8.18
C ASP A 278 -18.48 21.35 9.03
N THR A 279 -18.28 20.60 10.12
CA THR A 279 -19.35 20.21 11.06
C THR A 279 -19.94 21.44 11.76
N LEU A 280 -19.08 22.32 12.30
CA LEU A 280 -19.47 23.57 12.94
C LEU A 280 -20.24 24.49 11.98
N ALA A 281 -19.78 24.61 10.73
CA ALA A 281 -20.48 25.37 9.70
C ALA A 281 -21.92 24.89 9.49
N GLY A 282 -22.17 23.58 9.60
CA GLY A 282 -23.52 23.00 9.53
C GLY A 282 -24.44 23.46 10.66
N THR A 283 -23.88 23.69 11.85
CA THR A 283 -24.63 24.09 13.06
C THR A 283 -24.91 25.58 13.19
N VAL A 284 -24.14 26.45 12.50
CA VAL A 284 -24.28 27.93 12.57
C VAL A 284 -25.74 28.43 12.50
N PRO A 285 -26.62 27.92 11.61
CA PRO A 285 -28.00 28.40 11.52
C PRO A 285 -28.88 28.14 12.75
N ALA A 286 -28.49 27.18 13.60
CA ALA A 286 -29.24 26.79 14.78
C ALA A 286 -28.55 27.23 16.10
N MET A 287 -27.41 27.91 16.02
CA MET A 287 -26.70 28.43 17.19
C MET A 287 -27.46 29.60 17.81
N ASN A 288 -27.41 29.70 19.15
CA ASN A 288 -27.74 30.94 19.84
C ASN A 288 -26.53 31.91 19.84
N THR A 289 -26.73 33.14 20.33
CA THR A 289 -25.68 34.17 20.32
C THR A 289 -24.43 33.76 21.12
N GLU A 290 -24.59 33.07 22.27
CA GLU A 290 -23.45 32.62 23.10
C GLU A 290 -22.61 31.52 22.40
N GLN A 291 -23.28 30.60 21.71
CA GLN A 291 -22.65 29.54 20.93
C GLN A 291 -21.92 30.11 19.70
N ALA A 292 -22.52 31.09 19.02
CA ALA A 292 -21.89 31.78 17.90
C ALA A 292 -20.67 32.60 18.35
N ALA A 293 -20.75 33.26 19.53
CA ALA A 293 -19.61 33.96 20.12
C ALA A 293 -18.44 32.99 20.40
N SER A 294 -18.73 31.85 21.04
CA SER A 294 -17.71 30.83 21.32
C SER A 294 -17.01 30.30 20.06
N LEU A 295 -17.74 30.17 18.94
CA LEU A 295 -17.18 29.78 17.65
C LEU A 295 -16.28 30.89 17.05
N VAL A 296 -16.70 32.15 17.16
CA VAL A 296 -15.89 33.30 16.70
C VAL A 296 -14.60 33.39 17.51
N ASP A 297 -14.66 33.25 18.84
CA ASP A 297 -13.50 33.32 19.72
C ASP A 297 -12.49 32.18 19.45
N ALA A 298 -12.98 30.97 19.17
CA ALA A 298 -12.13 29.82 18.82
C ALA A 298 -11.37 29.98 17.48
N SER A 299 -11.67 31.00 16.68
CA SER A 299 -11.05 31.23 15.37
C SER A 299 -9.54 31.48 15.44
N HIS A 300 -9.04 32.06 16.54
CA HIS A 300 -7.62 32.35 16.71
C HIS A 300 -6.75 31.08 16.69
N ALA A 301 -7.28 29.94 17.15
CA ALA A 301 -6.56 28.66 17.11
C ALA A 301 -6.23 28.20 15.68
N VAL A 302 -6.93 28.73 14.68
CA VAL A 302 -6.86 28.30 13.28
C VAL A 302 -6.21 29.35 12.37
N LEU A 303 -6.42 30.64 12.62
CA LEU A 303 -6.07 31.72 11.68
C LEU A 303 -4.57 31.96 11.48
N TYR A 304 -3.74 31.50 12.41
CA TYR A 304 -2.27 31.64 12.34
C TYR A 304 -1.57 30.37 11.82
N ARG A 305 -2.34 29.40 11.37
CA ARG A 305 -1.81 28.16 10.81
C ARG A 305 -1.32 28.37 9.37
N THR A 306 -0.46 27.47 8.88
CA THR A 306 0.11 27.58 7.52
C THR A 306 -0.71 26.81 6.47
N GLU A 307 -1.60 25.90 6.88
CA GLU A 307 -2.32 25.01 5.97
C GLU A 307 -3.48 25.73 5.25
N LYS A 308 -3.23 26.14 3.99
CA LYS A 308 -4.18 26.87 3.12
C LYS A 308 -5.60 26.29 3.02
N LYS A 309 -5.78 24.96 3.06
CA LYS A 309 -7.11 24.32 3.06
C LYS A 309 -7.91 24.62 4.33
N VAL A 310 -7.24 24.57 5.48
CA VAL A 310 -7.82 24.82 6.80
C VAL A 310 -8.20 26.29 6.92
N LEU A 311 -7.30 27.21 6.56
CA LEU A 311 -7.56 28.65 6.53
C LEU A 311 -8.77 28.98 5.64
N ARG A 312 -8.88 28.37 4.46
CA ARG A 312 -10.03 28.56 3.57
C ARG A 312 -11.34 28.05 4.17
N ALA A 313 -11.30 26.93 4.91
CA ALA A 313 -12.47 26.43 5.63
C ALA A 313 -12.89 27.41 6.75
N GLN A 314 -11.92 27.93 7.52
CA GLN A 314 -12.17 28.92 8.57
C GLN A 314 -12.85 30.19 8.03
N LEU A 315 -12.32 30.76 6.94
CA LEU A 315 -12.92 31.94 6.29
C LEU A 315 -14.36 31.66 5.81
N ARG A 316 -14.66 30.43 5.37
CA ARG A 316 -16.02 30.02 5.00
C ARG A 316 -16.97 29.99 6.21
N VAL A 317 -16.49 29.46 7.35
CA VAL A 317 -17.27 29.44 8.60
C VAL A 317 -17.58 30.86 9.04
N LEU A 318 -16.56 31.72 9.13
CA LEU A 318 -16.72 33.12 9.52
C LEU A 318 -17.68 33.89 8.60
N ARG A 319 -17.58 33.69 7.28
CA ARG A 319 -18.53 34.25 6.32
C ARG A 319 -19.98 33.81 6.61
N LYS A 320 -20.16 32.55 6.99
CA LYS A 320 -21.48 32.00 7.31
C LYS A 320 -22.00 32.57 8.62
N VAL A 321 -21.15 32.73 9.64
CA VAL A 321 -21.49 33.39 10.91
C VAL A 321 -21.96 34.82 10.66
N VAL A 322 -21.18 35.65 9.94
CA VAL A 322 -21.56 37.04 9.61
C VAL A 322 -22.89 37.12 8.86
N LYS A 323 -23.18 36.16 7.97
CA LYS A 323 -24.44 36.12 7.24
C LYS A 323 -25.64 35.77 8.12
N THR A 324 -25.46 34.92 9.12
CA THR A 324 -26.55 34.36 9.92
C THR A 324 -26.74 35.05 11.26
N HIS A 325 -25.66 35.60 11.82
CA HIS A 325 -25.58 36.35 13.07
C HIS A 325 -24.85 37.68 12.81
N PRO A 326 -25.53 38.67 12.19
CA PRO A 326 -24.92 39.94 11.77
C PRO A 326 -24.30 40.75 12.91
N GLU A 327 -24.69 40.52 14.16
CA GLU A 327 -24.11 41.13 15.35
C GLU A 327 -22.59 40.86 15.50
N PHE A 328 -22.07 39.78 14.89
CA PHE A 328 -20.63 39.45 14.92
C PHE A 328 -19.82 40.08 13.77
N THR A 329 -20.43 40.87 12.88
CA THR A 329 -19.75 41.47 11.72
C THR A 329 -18.52 42.28 12.11
N GLN A 330 -18.64 43.10 13.17
CA GLN A 330 -17.53 43.96 13.63
C GLN A 330 -16.42 43.14 14.29
N GLN A 331 -16.76 42.13 15.07
CA GLN A 331 -15.80 41.24 15.71
C GLN A 331 -15.02 40.42 14.67
N VAL A 332 -15.70 39.85 13.67
CA VAL A 332 -15.05 39.11 12.57
C VAL A 332 -14.17 40.03 11.73
N SER A 333 -14.60 41.26 11.46
CA SER A 333 -13.78 42.26 10.76
C SER A 333 -12.49 42.58 11.53
N GLY A 334 -12.57 42.75 12.86
CA GLY A 334 -11.41 42.96 13.73
C GLY A 334 -10.42 41.78 13.69
N ILE A 335 -10.92 40.55 13.85
CA ILE A 335 -10.09 39.34 13.78
C ILE A 335 -9.42 39.19 12.40
N MET A 336 -10.12 39.53 11.30
CA MET A 336 -9.54 39.53 9.96
C MET A 336 -8.48 40.61 9.78
N ALA A 337 -8.68 41.81 10.33
CA ALA A 337 -7.71 42.89 10.27
C ALA A 337 -6.38 42.52 10.97
N GLU A 338 -6.43 41.74 12.05
CA GLU A 338 -5.24 41.25 12.74
C GLU A 338 -4.52 40.11 11.98
N ALA A 339 -5.28 39.22 11.33
CA ALA A 339 -4.74 38.01 10.72
C ALA A 339 -4.40 38.15 9.22
N VAL A 340 -4.95 39.14 8.50
CA VAL A 340 -4.89 39.21 7.01
C VAL A 340 -3.46 39.17 6.47
N GLU A 341 -2.52 39.87 7.11
CA GLU A 341 -1.13 39.93 6.67
C GLU A 341 -0.35 38.62 6.92
N ALA A 342 -0.81 37.79 7.86
CA ALA A 342 -0.25 36.46 8.12
C ALA A 342 -0.79 35.38 7.17
N LEU A 343 -1.87 35.66 6.43
CA LEU A 343 -2.46 34.71 5.48
C LEU A 343 -1.68 34.67 4.15
N PRO A 344 -1.65 33.52 3.46
CA PRO A 344 -1.12 33.43 2.09
C PRO A 344 -1.79 34.41 1.14
N LEU A 345 -1.03 35.00 0.22
CA LEU A 345 -1.47 36.07 -0.71
C LEU A 345 -2.81 35.77 -1.41
N ASP A 346 -3.04 34.53 -1.83
CA ASP A 346 -4.27 34.15 -2.54
C ASP A 346 -5.53 34.06 -1.64
N LEU A 347 -5.34 34.00 -0.32
CA LEU A 347 -6.43 34.02 0.67
C LEU A 347 -6.67 35.42 1.23
N GLN A 348 -5.69 36.33 1.12
CA GLN A 348 -5.83 37.71 1.58
C GLN A 348 -7.01 38.40 0.91
N ASP A 349 -7.24 38.23 -0.39
CA ASP A 349 -8.41 38.80 -1.07
C ASP A 349 -9.75 38.29 -0.52
N THR A 350 -9.78 37.04 -0.05
CA THR A 350 -11.00 36.46 0.55
C THR A 350 -11.20 36.99 1.97
N ALA A 351 -10.11 37.16 2.73
CA ALA A 351 -10.13 37.80 4.04
C ALA A 351 -10.49 39.29 3.94
N ARG A 352 -9.92 40.03 2.97
CA ARG A 352 -10.24 41.43 2.67
C ARG A 352 -11.68 41.65 2.24
N LYS A 353 -12.34 40.65 1.65
CA LYS A 353 -13.80 40.66 1.37
C LYS A 353 -14.67 40.43 2.60
N LEU A 354 -14.10 39.86 3.66
CA LEU A 354 -14.70 39.82 5.00
C LEU A 354 -14.37 41.09 5.79
N MET A 355 -13.35 41.83 5.36
CA MET A 355 -13.08 43.21 5.71
C MET A 355 -13.84 44.13 4.74
N THR A 356 -13.88 45.42 5.04
CA THR A 356 -14.32 46.45 4.10
C THR A 356 -13.18 46.80 3.12
N SER A 357 -13.49 46.83 1.82
CA SER A 357 -12.59 46.68 0.66
C SER A 357 -11.74 47.90 0.26
N ASP A 358 -10.53 47.65 -0.25
CA ASP A 358 -9.95 48.35 -1.42
C ASP A 358 -8.99 47.46 -2.25
N ASP A 359 -8.96 47.67 -3.57
CA ASP A 359 -8.39 46.83 -4.66
C ASP A 359 -6.90 47.12 -4.98
N THR A 360 -6.17 46.18 -5.62
CA THR A 360 -5.15 46.42 -6.69
C THR A 360 -4.49 45.13 -7.23
N VAL A 361 -4.11 45.11 -8.53
CA VAL A 361 -3.39 44.03 -9.27
C VAL A 361 -2.21 44.63 -10.11
N PRO A 362 -1.07 43.92 -10.32
CA PRO A 362 0.05 44.33 -11.21
C PRO A 362 0.23 43.49 -12.52
N PRO A 363 1.18 43.85 -13.45
CA PRO A 363 1.11 43.57 -14.92
C PRO A 363 2.13 42.53 -15.52
N GLU A 364 2.00 42.23 -16.83
CA GLU A 364 2.72 41.22 -17.67
C GLU A 364 3.83 41.79 -18.64
N PRO A 365 4.77 40.97 -19.20
CA PRO A 365 5.88 41.35 -20.10
C PRO A 365 5.77 40.91 -21.60
N THR A 366 6.81 41.17 -22.43
CA THR A 366 6.83 41.25 -23.93
C THR A 366 8.05 40.55 -24.62
N GLY A 367 7.95 40.06 -25.88
CA GLY A 367 9.05 40.05 -26.91
C GLY A 367 9.38 38.79 -27.79
N LEU A 368 8.96 38.77 -29.10
CA LEU A 368 8.85 37.76 -30.26
C LEU A 368 8.45 36.22 -30.22
N THR A 369 7.42 35.81 -30.99
CA THR A 369 6.86 34.43 -31.11
C THR A 369 7.79 33.45 -31.86
N VAL A 370 8.02 32.24 -31.32
CA VAL A 370 8.95 31.22 -31.85
C VAL A 370 8.21 29.93 -32.25
N SER A 371 8.58 29.30 -33.38
CA SER A 371 8.05 28.00 -33.81
C SER A 371 8.99 26.87 -33.35
N ILE A 372 8.46 25.93 -32.57
CA ILE A 372 9.18 24.75 -32.06
C ILE A 372 8.89 23.56 -32.98
N PRO A 373 9.90 22.85 -33.51
CA PRO A 373 9.68 21.72 -34.41
C PRO A 373 9.10 20.50 -33.66
N ASP A 374 8.22 19.76 -34.34
CA ASP A 374 7.73 18.48 -33.82
C ASP A 374 8.80 17.39 -33.88
N ILE A 375 8.85 16.58 -32.82
CA ILE A 375 9.76 15.43 -32.70
C ILE A 375 8.93 14.16 -32.79
N ILE A 376 9.23 13.34 -33.80
CA ILE A 376 8.69 11.99 -33.93
C ILE A 376 9.72 11.02 -33.31
N PRO A 377 9.34 10.23 -32.30
CA PRO A 377 10.23 9.23 -31.72
C PRO A 377 10.71 8.22 -32.76
N GLN A 378 11.98 7.85 -32.67
CA GLN A 378 12.61 6.83 -33.51
C GLN A 378 13.48 5.92 -32.65
N ASP A 379 13.63 4.67 -33.07
CA ASP A 379 14.55 3.75 -32.42
C ASP A 379 15.98 4.31 -32.47
N ARG A 380 16.70 4.18 -31.38
CA ARG A 380 18.06 4.69 -31.19
C ARG A 380 19.08 3.57 -31.16
N ALA A 381 20.37 3.90 -31.25
CA ALA A 381 21.40 2.95 -30.89
C ALA A 381 21.30 2.59 -29.40
N PRO A 382 21.47 1.31 -29.00
CA PRO A 382 21.54 0.94 -27.60
C PRO A 382 22.68 1.69 -26.90
N GLY A 383 22.40 2.34 -25.77
CA GLY A 383 23.42 3.03 -24.96
C GLY A 383 24.43 2.07 -24.31
N GLU A 384 25.56 2.60 -23.83
CA GLU A 384 26.64 1.80 -23.20
C GLU A 384 26.16 0.97 -22.00
N ASN A 385 25.16 1.47 -21.25
CA ASN A 385 24.52 0.77 -20.12
C ASN A 385 23.75 -0.50 -20.50
N LEU A 386 23.61 -0.79 -21.81
CA LEU A 386 22.90 -1.95 -22.38
C LEU A 386 23.87 -3.01 -22.93
N THR A 387 25.18 -2.86 -22.68
CA THR A 387 26.16 -3.88 -23.05
C THR A 387 25.96 -5.15 -22.22
N PRO A 388 26.05 -6.36 -22.85
CA PRO A 388 26.10 -7.62 -22.12
C PRO A 388 27.13 -7.56 -21.00
N LEU A 389 26.71 -7.92 -19.79
CA LEU A 389 27.65 -8.01 -18.69
C LEU A 389 28.57 -9.21 -18.94
N PRO A 390 29.90 -9.07 -18.75
CA PRO A 390 30.82 -10.18 -18.96
C PRO A 390 30.45 -11.35 -18.03
N PRO A 391 30.74 -12.62 -18.41
CA PRO A 391 30.62 -13.75 -17.49
C PRO A 391 31.39 -13.49 -16.18
N ILE A 392 31.02 -14.19 -15.12
CA ILE A 392 31.79 -14.15 -13.87
C ILE A 392 32.97 -15.10 -14.06
N ASP A 393 34.19 -14.58 -13.96
CA ASP A 393 35.38 -15.34 -14.36
C ASP A 393 35.92 -16.24 -13.23
N ASN A 394 35.62 -15.89 -11.96
CA ASN A 394 36.19 -16.58 -10.81
C ASN A 394 35.29 -16.49 -9.56
N GLU A 395 35.59 -17.33 -8.57
CA GLU A 395 34.80 -17.44 -7.33
C GLU A 395 34.84 -16.16 -6.48
N ALA A 396 35.92 -15.38 -6.50
CA ALA A 396 36.00 -14.13 -5.74
C ALA A 396 35.03 -13.08 -6.31
N GLU A 397 35.01 -12.91 -7.63
CA GLU A 397 34.03 -12.07 -8.31
C GLU A 397 32.60 -12.58 -8.07
N PHE A 398 32.37 -13.90 -8.11
CA PHE A 398 31.07 -14.48 -7.79
C PHE A 398 30.58 -14.07 -6.40
N LEU A 399 31.43 -14.16 -5.38
CA LEU A 399 31.07 -13.80 -4.01
C LEU A 399 30.78 -12.32 -3.86
N ASP A 400 31.57 -11.45 -4.49
CA ASP A 400 31.34 -9.99 -4.46
C ASP A 400 29.99 -9.64 -5.10
N VAL A 401 29.71 -10.21 -6.27
CA VAL A 401 28.44 -10.01 -6.99
C VAL A 401 27.26 -10.60 -6.20
N LEU A 402 27.42 -11.77 -5.57
CA LEU A 402 26.40 -12.39 -4.72
C LEU A 402 26.07 -11.50 -3.53
N PHE A 403 27.07 -10.96 -2.83
CA PHE A 403 26.82 -10.09 -1.68
C PHE A 403 26.19 -8.76 -2.09
N GLY A 404 26.65 -8.13 -3.18
CA GLY A 404 25.99 -6.94 -3.71
C GLY A 404 24.53 -7.19 -4.10
N GLN A 405 24.21 -8.39 -4.61
CA GLN A 405 22.84 -8.80 -4.94
C GLN A 405 21.98 -9.07 -3.67
N LEU A 406 22.54 -9.72 -2.65
CA LEU A 406 21.84 -9.99 -1.38
C LEU A 406 21.62 -8.70 -0.57
N GLU A 407 22.59 -7.79 -0.57
CA GLU A 407 22.55 -6.52 0.18
C GLU A 407 21.76 -5.42 -0.56
N GLY A 408 21.31 -5.70 -1.80
CA GLY A 408 20.43 -4.82 -2.57
C GLY A 408 21.13 -3.69 -3.31
N GLU A 409 22.46 -3.72 -3.40
CA GLU A 409 23.30 -2.69 -4.03
C GLU A 409 23.36 -2.84 -5.57
N GLU A 410 23.25 -4.06 -6.09
CA GLU A 410 23.58 -4.41 -7.49
C GLU A 410 22.39 -4.39 -8.48
N HIS A 411 21.22 -3.88 -8.08
CA HIS A 411 20.08 -3.58 -8.96
C HIS A 411 19.68 -4.71 -9.94
N GLY A 412 19.67 -5.99 -9.52
CA GLY A 412 19.09 -7.13 -10.25
C GLY A 412 19.74 -7.56 -11.58
N LYS A 413 20.53 -6.69 -12.23
CA LYS A 413 21.23 -6.94 -13.51
C LYS A 413 22.22 -8.11 -13.43
N ASN A 414 22.79 -8.33 -12.25
CA ASN A 414 23.78 -9.39 -12.02
C ASN A 414 23.16 -10.75 -11.71
N LEU A 415 21.85 -10.81 -11.45
CA LEU A 415 21.18 -12.04 -11.07
C LEU A 415 21.37 -13.12 -12.14
N GLN A 416 21.30 -12.77 -13.43
CA GLN A 416 21.48 -13.75 -14.50
C GLN A 416 22.91 -14.30 -14.58
N ARG A 417 23.92 -13.46 -14.33
CA ARG A 417 25.33 -13.90 -14.29
C ARG A 417 25.57 -14.89 -13.15
N LEU A 418 24.96 -14.64 -11.98
CA LEU A 418 25.03 -15.55 -10.83
C LEU A 418 24.39 -16.91 -11.14
N LEU A 419 23.24 -16.93 -11.83
CA LEU A 419 22.57 -18.18 -12.22
C LEU A 419 23.40 -18.98 -13.22
N VAL A 420 23.98 -18.31 -14.22
CA VAL A 420 24.86 -18.94 -15.23
C VAL A 420 26.13 -19.49 -14.56
N TYR A 421 26.78 -18.72 -13.68
CA TYR A 421 27.94 -19.18 -12.94
C TYR A 421 27.63 -20.41 -12.09
N LEU A 422 26.51 -20.43 -11.35
CA LEU A 422 26.10 -21.58 -10.55
C LEU A 422 25.76 -22.83 -11.38
N HIS A 423 25.34 -22.64 -12.63
CA HIS A 423 25.13 -23.76 -13.55
C HIS A 423 26.46 -24.41 -13.95
N GLU A 424 27.47 -23.59 -14.28
CA GLU A 424 28.81 -24.04 -14.68
C GLU A 424 29.65 -24.52 -13.49
N HIS A 425 29.40 -23.96 -12.30
CA HIS A 425 30.08 -24.25 -11.04
C HIS A 425 29.06 -24.64 -9.94
N PRO A 426 28.51 -25.88 -9.98
CA PRO A 426 27.49 -26.31 -9.01
C PRO A 426 27.97 -26.33 -7.56
N ARG A 427 29.29 -26.34 -7.35
CA ARG A 427 29.93 -26.32 -6.03
C ARG A 427 30.77 -25.05 -5.92
N VAL A 428 30.37 -24.20 -4.97
CA VAL A 428 31.11 -23.00 -4.56
C VAL A 428 31.80 -23.33 -3.23
N GLU A 429 33.11 -23.15 -3.16
CA GLU A 429 33.84 -23.32 -1.91
C GLU A 429 33.66 -22.09 -1.04
N LEU A 430 33.25 -22.29 0.22
CA LEU A 430 32.97 -21.20 1.14
C LEU A 430 33.77 -21.41 2.41
N ASP A 431 34.44 -20.36 2.87
CA ASP A 431 35.06 -20.39 4.19
C ASP A 431 34.00 -20.23 5.31
N ALA A 432 34.41 -20.43 6.56
CA ALA A 432 33.49 -20.35 7.69
C ALA A 432 32.92 -18.93 7.90
N ALA A 433 33.67 -17.89 7.54
CA ALA A 433 33.26 -16.50 7.70
C ALA A 433 32.16 -16.13 6.70
N THR A 434 32.33 -16.52 5.44
CA THR A 434 31.41 -16.30 4.33
C THR A 434 30.09 -17.03 4.56
N ARG A 435 30.14 -18.31 4.97
CA ARG A 435 28.94 -19.06 5.39
C ARG A 435 28.19 -18.35 6.51
N LYS A 436 28.92 -17.86 7.53
CA LYS A 436 28.32 -17.12 8.64
C LYS A 436 27.68 -15.80 8.17
N ARG A 437 28.28 -15.08 7.23
CA ARG A 437 27.73 -13.85 6.64
C ARG A 437 26.40 -14.13 5.94
N ILE A 438 26.34 -15.13 5.06
CA ILE A 438 25.10 -15.54 4.36
C ILE A 438 24.03 -15.98 5.36
N HIS A 439 24.37 -16.80 6.37
CA HIS A 439 23.41 -17.19 7.41
C HIS A 439 22.91 -16.02 8.26
N THR A 440 23.75 -15.01 8.50
CA THR A 440 23.36 -13.81 9.27
C THR A 440 22.39 -12.96 8.44
N HIS A 441 22.68 -12.76 7.16
CA HIS A 441 21.78 -12.10 6.22
C HIS A 441 20.40 -12.81 6.18
N ASN A 442 20.39 -14.14 6.04
CA ASN A 442 19.16 -14.94 5.98
C ASN A 442 18.34 -14.98 7.28
N ARG A 443 18.94 -14.62 8.42
CA ARG A 443 18.26 -14.57 9.72
C ARG A 443 17.63 -13.23 10.05
N ALA A 444 17.82 -12.19 9.21
CA ALA A 444 17.21 -10.88 9.45
C ALA A 444 15.67 -11.00 9.51
N ARG A 445 15.07 -10.50 10.60
CA ARG A 445 13.62 -10.63 10.93
C ARG A 445 12.85 -9.31 10.76
N THR A 446 13.32 -8.41 9.88
CA THR A 446 12.68 -7.10 9.61
C THR A 446 11.83 -7.15 8.35
N PRO A 447 11.06 -6.11 8.00
CA PRO A 447 10.49 -5.93 6.66
C PRO A 447 11.51 -6.10 5.51
N ASP A 448 12.82 -6.10 5.79
CA ASP A 448 13.92 -6.38 4.86
C ASP A 448 14.34 -7.86 4.84
N ALA A 449 13.56 -8.79 5.41
CA ALA A 449 13.87 -10.23 5.47
C ALA A 449 13.93 -10.87 4.07
N PRO A 450 15.01 -11.56 3.66
CA PRO A 450 15.31 -11.94 2.26
C PRO A 450 14.17 -12.69 1.53
N SER A 451 14.09 -12.47 0.21
CA SER A 451 12.94 -12.95 -0.58
C SER A 451 13.01 -14.45 -0.72
N ALA A 452 11.89 -15.11 -1.05
CA ALA A 452 11.91 -16.54 -1.33
C ALA A 452 12.98 -16.89 -2.39
N GLN A 453 13.19 -16.03 -3.38
CA GLN A 453 14.22 -16.18 -4.41
C GLN A 453 15.64 -15.96 -3.86
N ALA A 454 15.87 -14.94 -3.04
CA ALA A 454 17.17 -14.67 -2.43
C ALA A 454 17.57 -15.76 -1.41
N LEU A 455 16.60 -16.28 -0.67
CA LEU A 455 16.76 -17.43 0.23
C LEU A 455 17.07 -18.70 -0.57
N TYR A 456 16.40 -18.92 -1.71
CA TYR A 456 16.67 -20.07 -2.58
C TYR A 456 18.06 -19.97 -3.23
N LEU A 457 18.45 -18.80 -3.72
CA LEU A 457 19.80 -18.53 -4.23
C LEU A 457 20.86 -18.79 -3.16
N SER A 458 20.63 -18.30 -1.94
CA SER A 458 21.50 -18.58 -0.80
C SER A 458 21.58 -20.08 -0.47
N TYR A 459 20.47 -20.81 -0.61
CA TYR A 459 20.46 -22.26 -0.44
C TYR A 459 21.28 -22.96 -1.53
N LEU A 460 21.16 -22.58 -2.80
CA LEU A 460 21.96 -23.16 -3.89
C LEU A 460 23.46 -23.02 -3.61
N VAL A 461 23.88 -21.88 -3.07
CA VAL A 461 25.27 -21.61 -2.68
C VAL A 461 25.69 -22.41 -1.43
N LEU A 462 24.79 -22.56 -0.45
CA LEU A 462 25.09 -23.24 0.82
C LEU A 462 24.90 -24.76 0.78
N LYS A 463 24.13 -25.34 -0.14
CA LYS A 463 23.62 -26.73 -0.07
C LYS A 463 24.71 -27.79 0.11
N HIS A 464 25.90 -27.55 -0.45
CA HIS A 464 27.05 -28.45 -0.34
C HIS A 464 27.80 -28.35 1.00
N HIS A 465 27.50 -27.33 1.80
CA HIS A 465 28.05 -27.06 3.13
C HIS A 465 27.05 -27.31 4.27
N LEU A 466 25.79 -27.62 3.96
CA LEU A 466 24.74 -27.88 4.94
C LEU A 466 24.74 -29.36 5.36
N ASN A 467 24.60 -29.61 6.67
CA ASN A 467 24.21 -30.94 7.14
C ASN A 467 22.78 -31.24 6.65
N GLN A 468 22.51 -32.48 6.21
CA GLN A 468 21.40 -32.95 5.36
C GLN A 468 19.94 -32.56 5.74
N ASN A 469 19.69 -31.77 6.78
CA ASN A 469 18.34 -31.56 7.36
C ASN A 469 17.87 -30.10 7.49
N VAL A 470 18.53 -29.09 6.90
CA VAL A 470 18.24 -27.68 7.28
C VAL A 470 17.33 -26.91 6.33
N LEU A 471 17.28 -27.20 5.02
CA LEU A 471 16.44 -26.49 4.04
C LEU A 471 16.05 -27.44 2.90
N GLN A 472 14.87 -28.04 2.96
CA GLN A 472 14.32 -28.83 1.83
C GLN A 472 13.68 -27.87 0.81
N PRO A 473 13.81 -28.08 -0.51
CA PRO A 473 13.22 -27.22 -1.55
C PRO A 473 11.73 -26.93 -1.37
N GLY A 474 10.97 -27.85 -0.75
CA GLY A 474 9.54 -27.67 -0.43
C GLY A 474 9.23 -26.75 0.77
N THR A 475 10.23 -26.23 1.47
CA THR A 475 10.05 -25.29 2.61
C THR A 475 10.19 -23.83 2.23
N PHE A 476 10.61 -23.52 0.99
CA PHE A 476 10.54 -22.16 0.47
C PHE A 476 9.08 -21.84 0.20
N PRO A 477 8.51 -20.78 0.79
CA PRO A 477 7.17 -20.33 0.43
C PRO A 477 7.22 -19.91 -1.05
N GLY A 478 6.82 -20.81 -1.93
CA GLY A 478 6.62 -20.50 -3.33
C GLY A 478 5.57 -19.39 -3.43
N TYR A 479 5.75 -18.49 -4.40
CA TYR A 479 4.60 -17.77 -4.91
C TYR A 479 3.55 -18.77 -5.36
N ARG A 480 2.27 -18.52 -5.05
CA ARG A 480 1.13 -19.40 -5.36
C ARG A 480 1.29 -20.04 -6.74
N GLU A 481 1.00 -21.34 -6.82
CA GLU A 481 1.02 -22.21 -8.02
C GLU A 481 0.20 -21.70 -9.23
N ASN A 482 -0.43 -20.52 -9.15
CA ASN A 482 -1.48 -20.06 -10.04
C ASN A 482 -1.13 -18.82 -10.91
N THR A 483 0.15 -18.52 -11.14
CA THR A 483 0.55 -17.48 -12.12
C THR A 483 1.48 -18.06 -13.18
N TYR A 484 0.91 -18.84 -14.11
CA TYR A 484 1.60 -19.29 -15.31
C TYR A 484 2.16 -18.05 -16.06
N ALA A 485 3.45 -18.11 -16.43
CA ALA A 485 4.24 -17.07 -17.10
C ALA A 485 4.40 -15.69 -16.42
N SER A 486 4.50 -15.61 -15.08
CA SER A 486 4.99 -14.37 -14.42
C SER A 486 6.53 -14.28 -14.41
N PRO A 487 7.12 -13.07 -14.36
CA PRO A 487 8.57 -12.89 -14.17
C PRO A 487 9.10 -13.67 -12.95
N TYR A 488 8.31 -13.70 -11.87
CA TYR A 488 8.58 -14.47 -10.66
C TYR A 488 8.69 -15.96 -10.92
N ARG A 489 7.76 -16.52 -11.69
CA ARG A 489 7.75 -17.95 -12.03
C ARG A 489 8.92 -18.30 -12.94
N VAL A 490 9.28 -17.45 -13.90
CA VAL A 490 10.43 -17.66 -14.78
C VAL A 490 11.72 -17.67 -13.97
N LEU A 491 11.93 -16.70 -13.08
CA LEU A 491 13.08 -16.68 -12.19
C LEU A 491 13.11 -17.89 -11.24
N HIS A 492 11.97 -18.25 -10.66
CA HIS A 492 11.87 -19.41 -9.79
C HIS A 492 12.16 -20.73 -10.52
N ARG A 493 11.66 -20.88 -11.76
CA ARG A 493 11.94 -22.04 -12.62
C ARG A 493 13.44 -22.16 -12.89
N GLN A 494 14.14 -21.07 -13.20
CA GLN A 494 15.60 -21.08 -13.33
C GLN A 494 16.30 -21.53 -12.05
N LEU A 495 15.88 -21.02 -10.88
CA LEU A 495 16.45 -21.42 -9.58
C LEU A 495 16.25 -22.91 -9.29
N VAL A 496 15.07 -23.46 -9.57
CA VAL A 496 14.76 -24.89 -9.41
C VAL A 496 15.52 -25.75 -10.43
N ALA A 497 15.68 -25.27 -11.66
CA ALA A 497 16.45 -25.94 -12.70
C ALA A 497 17.93 -26.09 -12.30
N LEU A 498 18.51 -25.13 -11.57
CA LEU A 498 19.87 -25.23 -11.03
C LEU A 498 20.01 -26.30 -9.94
N ASP A 499 18.95 -26.61 -9.20
CA ASP A 499 18.99 -27.68 -8.20
C ASP A 499 18.76 -29.06 -8.83
N THR A 500 17.84 -29.13 -9.78
CA THR A 500 17.39 -30.39 -10.40
C THR A 500 18.22 -30.80 -11.62
N GLY A 501 18.92 -29.86 -12.27
CA GLY A 501 19.57 -30.06 -13.55
C GLY A 501 18.59 -30.19 -14.73
N ALA A 502 17.34 -29.75 -14.58
CA ALA A 502 16.27 -29.98 -15.56
C ALA A 502 16.47 -29.22 -16.88
N GLU A 503 17.03 -28.00 -16.84
CA GLU A 503 17.29 -27.16 -18.01
C GLU A 503 18.39 -26.12 -17.70
N ALA A 504 19.00 -25.54 -18.74
CA ALA A 504 20.02 -24.49 -18.60
C ALA A 504 19.37 -23.12 -18.30
N PRO A 505 20.01 -22.25 -17.49
CA PRO A 505 19.51 -20.90 -17.26
C PRO A 505 19.57 -20.05 -18.55
N LEU A 506 18.83 -18.94 -18.57
CA LEU A 506 18.91 -17.96 -19.65
C LEU A 506 20.35 -17.41 -19.77
N PRO A 507 20.81 -17.06 -20.98
CA PRO A 507 22.11 -16.43 -21.15
C PRO A 507 22.13 -15.04 -20.46
N PRO A 508 23.30 -14.54 -20.03
CA PRO A 508 23.42 -13.23 -19.37
C PRO A 508 23.41 -12.09 -20.41
N VAL A 509 22.45 -12.11 -21.32
CA VAL A 509 22.17 -11.08 -22.32
C VAL A 509 20.69 -10.69 -22.27
N PRO A 510 20.34 -9.42 -22.56
CA PRO A 510 18.95 -9.04 -22.76
C PRO A 510 18.30 -9.87 -23.87
N LEU A 511 17.01 -10.21 -23.70
CA LEU A 511 16.32 -11.03 -24.69
C LEU A 511 16.15 -10.29 -26.02
N PRO A 512 16.14 -11.00 -27.16
CA PRO A 512 15.96 -10.37 -28.46
C PRO A 512 14.61 -9.63 -28.53
N SER A 513 14.56 -8.55 -29.31
CA SER A 513 13.32 -7.81 -29.53
C SER A 513 12.29 -8.67 -30.25
N VAL A 514 11.05 -8.66 -29.77
CA VAL A 514 9.94 -9.38 -30.40
C VAL A 514 8.79 -8.41 -30.66
N GLU A 515 8.36 -8.33 -31.92
CA GLU A 515 7.17 -7.57 -32.30
C GLU A 515 5.89 -8.28 -31.87
N ARG A 516 4.93 -7.51 -31.38
CA ARG A 516 3.63 -8.01 -30.92
C ARG A 516 2.51 -7.14 -31.41
N ILE A 517 1.36 -7.80 -31.60
CA ILE A 517 0.08 -7.12 -31.70
C ILE A 517 -0.53 -7.14 -30.31
N TRP A 518 -0.82 -5.95 -29.77
CA TRP A 518 -1.34 -5.80 -28.42
C TRP A 518 -2.87 -5.79 -28.41
N GLU A 519 -3.44 -6.57 -27.51
CA GLU A 519 -4.86 -6.54 -27.19
C GLU A 519 -5.07 -5.91 -25.81
N ARG A 520 -6.07 -5.03 -25.75
CA ARG A 520 -6.43 -4.33 -24.52
C ARG A 520 -7.50 -5.11 -23.77
N ASN A 521 -7.16 -5.57 -22.57
CA ASN A 521 -8.11 -6.18 -21.66
C ASN A 521 -8.69 -5.15 -20.70
N VAL A 522 -10.02 -4.99 -20.79
CA VAL A 522 -10.81 -4.22 -19.83
C VAL A 522 -11.51 -5.21 -18.90
N GLY A 523 -11.39 -5.00 -17.60
CA GLY A 523 -12.24 -5.72 -16.65
C GLY A 523 -11.90 -5.43 -15.21
N LYS A 524 -12.72 -5.96 -14.32
CA LYS A 524 -12.43 -5.99 -12.88
C LYS A 524 -11.43 -7.10 -12.61
N SER A 525 -10.55 -6.91 -11.63
CA SER A 525 -9.74 -8.01 -11.12
C SER A 525 -10.67 -9.01 -10.40
N TYR A 526 -10.51 -10.31 -10.66
CA TYR A 526 -11.20 -11.38 -9.94
C TYR A 526 -10.19 -12.10 -9.06
N GLY A 527 -9.92 -11.57 -7.86
CA GLY A 527 -9.29 -12.38 -6.82
C GLY A 527 -10.38 -13.17 -6.09
N THR A 528 -10.23 -14.49 -5.93
CA THR A 528 -11.11 -15.25 -5.04
C THR A 528 -10.97 -14.75 -3.59
N PRO A 529 -12.05 -14.73 -2.78
CA PRO A 529 -12.04 -14.29 -1.38
C PRO A 529 -11.24 -15.19 -0.41
N GLN A 530 -10.31 -15.99 -0.90
CA GLN A 530 -9.62 -17.00 -0.10
C GLN A 530 -8.29 -16.45 0.42
N GLY A 531 -8.41 -15.71 1.52
CA GLY A 531 -7.31 -15.42 2.46
C GLY A 531 -6.70 -14.01 2.36
N TRP A 532 -6.76 -13.29 3.49
CA TRP A 532 -5.82 -12.31 4.08
C TRP A 532 -5.09 -11.24 3.23
N TYR A 533 -5.33 -11.12 1.92
CA TYR A 533 -4.70 -10.10 1.08
C TYR A 533 -5.51 -8.80 1.03
N GLU A 534 -5.62 -8.17 2.19
CA GLU A 534 -6.52 -7.05 2.47
C GLU A 534 -6.19 -5.76 1.69
N LEU A 535 -4.93 -5.56 1.31
CA LEU A 535 -4.44 -4.27 0.80
C LEU A 535 -4.74 -3.98 -0.67
N CYS A 536 -5.33 -4.88 -1.46
CA CYS A 536 -5.54 -4.64 -2.91
C CYS A 536 -7.00 -4.59 -3.38
N TYR A 537 -7.98 -5.01 -2.59
CA TYR A 537 -9.34 -5.21 -3.11
C TYR A 537 -10.17 -3.93 -3.27
N GLU A 538 -9.92 -2.89 -2.49
CA GLU A 538 -10.69 -1.65 -2.56
C GLU A 538 -10.61 -0.86 -3.84
N GLY A 539 -9.40 -0.76 -4.39
CA GLY A 539 -9.19 -0.12 -5.68
C GLY A 539 -9.60 -1.02 -6.83
N LEU A 540 -9.44 -2.34 -6.66
CA LEU A 540 -9.55 -3.35 -7.70
C LEU A 540 -10.98 -3.75 -8.10
N GLY A 541 -12.01 -3.20 -7.44
CA GLY A 541 -13.41 -3.24 -7.89
C GLY A 541 -13.72 -2.32 -9.08
N ARG A 542 -12.79 -1.44 -9.47
CA ARG A 542 -12.84 -0.60 -10.67
C ARG A 542 -12.40 -1.41 -11.90
N GLU A 543 -12.83 -0.99 -13.08
CA GLU A 543 -12.32 -1.58 -14.32
C GLU A 543 -10.87 -1.09 -14.53
N PHE A 544 -9.92 -2.01 -14.65
CA PHE A 544 -8.55 -1.68 -15.01
C PHE A 544 -8.27 -2.07 -16.45
N ILE A 545 -7.27 -1.39 -17.02
CA ILE A 545 -6.73 -1.70 -18.33
C ILE A 545 -5.44 -2.50 -18.11
N THR A 546 -5.38 -3.67 -18.74
CA THR A 546 -4.18 -4.51 -18.82
C THR A 546 -3.96 -4.85 -20.30
N TRP A 547 -2.76 -5.31 -20.62
CA TRP A 547 -2.38 -5.65 -21.99
C TRP A 547 -1.88 -7.08 -22.07
N ASN A 548 -2.23 -7.75 -23.17
CA ASN A 548 -1.70 -9.06 -23.55
C ASN A 548 -1.36 -9.06 -25.04
N ALA A 549 -0.49 -9.98 -25.44
CA ALA A 549 -0.28 -10.22 -26.86
C ALA A 549 -1.47 -10.98 -27.46
N VAL A 550 -1.87 -10.64 -28.68
CA VAL A 550 -2.90 -11.38 -29.42
C VAL A 550 -2.42 -12.81 -29.69
N GLY A 551 -3.24 -13.79 -29.35
CA GLY A 551 -2.99 -15.21 -29.68
C GLY A 551 -2.09 -15.97 -28.70
N GLU A 552 -1.56 -15.31 -27.66
CA GLU A 552 -0.83 -15.98 -26.58
C GLU A 552 -1.83 -16.50 -25.51
N THR A 553 -1.84 -17.82 -25.25
CA THR A 553 -2.68 -18.48 -24.24
C THR A 553 -1.85 -19.10 -23.12
N GLU A 554 -2.49 -19.43 -22.00
CA GLU A 554 -1.85 -19.92 -20.75
C GLU A 554 -1.41 -21.41 -20.78
N GLU A 555 -1.69 -22.17 -21.84
CA GLU A 555 -1.62 -23.64 -21.79
C GLU A 555 -0.21 -24.25 -21.83
N ASP A 556 0.86 -23.47 -21.99
CA ASP A 556 2.17 -24.05 -22.24
C ASP A 556 3.07 -24.10 -21.00
N ALA A 557 2.78 -25.05 -20.09
CA ALA A 557 3.69 -25.41 -19.00
C ALA A 557 5.08 -25.89 -19.48
N ASP A 558 5.21 -26.21 -20.77
CA ASP A 558 6.39 -26.82 -21.40
C ASP A 558 7.20 -25.86 -22.32
N LEU A 559 6.89 -24.55 -22.36
CA LEU A 559 7.69 -23.62 -23.18
C LEU A 559 9.16 -23.60 -22.76
N PRO A 560 10.11 -23.46 -23.69
CA PRO A 560 11.47 -23.08 -23.39
C PRO A 560 11.53 -21.80 -22.53
N LEU A 561 12.51 -21.68 -21.63
CA LEU A 561 12.64 -20.55 -20.70
C LEU A 561 12.58 -19.18 -21.38
N GLU A 562 13.22 -19.03 -22.55
CA GLU A 562 13.23 -17.77 -23.30
C GLU A 562 11.81 -17.38 -23.78
N GLN A 563 11.07 -18.36 -24.32
CA GLN A 563 9.69 -18.15 -24.75
C GLN A 563 8.77 -17.88 -23.56
N ALA A 564 8.97 -18.61 -22.45
CA ALA A 564 8.23 -18.38 -21.21
C ALA A 564 8.51 -17.00 -20.59
N ALA A 565 9.72 -16.47 -20.74
CA ALA A 565 10.11 -15.13 -20.27
C ALA A 565 9.47 -14.01 -21.09
N LEU A 566 9.23 -14.26 -22.39
CA LEU A 566 8.64 -13.30 -23.32
C LEU A 566 7.10 -13.36 -23.34
N LEU A 567 6.49 -14.46 -22.87
CA LEU A 567 5.04 -14.64 -22.89
C LEU A 567 4.32 -13.59 -22.03
N THR A 568 3.35 -12.89 -22.62
CA THR A 568 2.48 -11.93 -21.94
C THR A 568 1.05 -12.49 -21.87
N PRO A 569 0.75 -13.35 -20.88
CA PRO A 569 -0.49 -14.13 -20.86
C PRO A 569 -1.74 -13.26 -20.62
N ALA A 570 -2.88 -13.67 -21.21
CA ALA A 570 -4.17 -12.99 -21.04
C ALA A 570 -4.66 -12.92 -19.58
N ASN A 571 -4.14 -13.78 -18.70
CA ASN A 571 -4.47 -13.84 -17.28
C ASN A 571 -3.79 -12.75 -16.43
N ILE A 572 -2.93 -11.87 -16.98
CA ILE A 572 -2.30 -10.78 -16.19
C ILE A 572 -3.39 -10.01 -15.44
N ARG A 573 -4.57 -9.84 -16.05
CA ARG A 573 -5.78 -9.28 -15.43
C ARG A 573 -6.22 -10.01 -14.16
N LEU A 574 -6.18 -11.34 -14.15
CA LEU A 574 -6.55 -12.18 -12.99
C LEU A 574 -5.49 -12.10 -11.88
N ALA A 575 -4.24 -11.89 -12.25
CA ALA A 575 -3.11 -11.78 -11.33
C ALA A 575 -2.85 -10.34 -10.83
N VAL A 576 -3.65 -9.34 -11.25
CA VAL A 576 -3.44 -7.93 -10.85
C VAL A 576 -3.45 -7.78 -9.34
N SER A 577 -4.40 -8.41 -8.64
CA SER A 577 -4.51 -8.32 -7.18
C SER A 577 -3.30 -8.88 -6.47
N ASP A 578 -2.87 -10.08 -6.86
CA ASP A 578 -1.72 -10.75 -6.24
C ASP A 578 -0.43 -9.96 -6.50
N ARG A 579 -0.19 -9.54 -7.76
CA ARG A 579 1.03 -8.79 -8.12
C ARG A 579 1.06 -7.38 -7.51
N ALA A 580 -0.09 -6.71 -7.42
CA ALA A 580 -0.19 -5.43 -6.74
C ALA A 580 0.12 -5.58 -5.26
N GLN A 581 -0.39 -6.62 -4.61
CA GLN A 581 -0.17 -6.89 -3.19
C GLN A 581 1.31 -7.07 -2.89
N ASP A 582 2.01 -7.85 -3.71
CA ASP A 582 3.45 -8.07 -3.56
C ASP A 582 4.24 -6.77 -3.60
N ALA A 583 3.87 -5.88 -4.52
CA ALA A 583 4.47 -4.56 -4.63
C ALA A 583 4.17 -3.67 -3.41
N LEU A 584 3.11 -3.91 -2.64
CA LEU A 584 2.78 -3.15 -1.43
C LEU A 584 3.49 -3.69 -0.19
N SER A 585 3.57 -5.03 -0.04
CA SER A 585 4.00 -5.69 1.20
C SER A 585 5.43 -6.20 1.19
N ASN A 586 6.07 -6.35 0.02
CA ASN A 586 7.38 -6.98 -0.10
C ASN A 586 8.43 -6.04 -0.73
N PRO A 587 9.33 -5.43 0.06
CA PRO A 587 10.38 -4.54 -0.48
C PRO A 587 11.29 -5.21 -1.51
N GLN A 588 11.47 -6.53 -1.41
CA GLN A 588 12.35 -7.28 -2.31
C GLN A 588 11.71 -7.70 -3.62
N HIS A 589 10.41 -7.37 -3.80
CA HIS A 589 9.77 -7.34 -5.11
C HIS A 589 10.66 -6.54 -6.10
N ARG A 590 11.35 -5.50 -5.63
CA ARG A 590 12.27 -4.69 -6.42
C ARG A 590 13.38 -5.50 -7.11
N ALA A 591 13.97 -6.51 -6.46
CA ALA A 591 15.07 -7.27 -7.07
C ALA A 591 14.63 -8.07 -8.31
N VAL A 592 13.43 -8.65 -8.28
CA VAL A 592 12.86 -9.37 -9.43
C VAL A 592 12.46 -8.39 -10.53
N VAL A 593 11.89 -7.23 -10.17
CA VAL A 593 11.59 -6.15 -11.11
C VAL A 593 12.85 -5.67 -11.83
N GLN A 594 13.93 -5.47 -11.08
CA GLN A 594 15.22 -5.07 -11.61
C GLN A 594 15.81 -6.10 -12.57
N TRP A 595 15.81 -7.38 -12.19
CA TRP A 595 16.25 -8.46 -13.08
C TRP A 595 15.42 -8.50 -14.37
N TYR A 596 14.09 -8.42 -14.27
CA TYR A 596 13.23 -8.50 -15.43
C TYR A 596 13.29 -7.24 -16.31
N ALA A 597 13.45 -6.05 -15.70
CA ALA A 597 13.69 -4.81 -16.42
C ALA A 597 14.99 -4.85 -17.22
N TRP A 598 16.05 -5.41 -16.64
CA TRP A 598 17.31 -5.66 -17.35
C TRP A 598 17.13 -6.69 -18.49
N LEU A 599 16.40 -7.78 -18.24
CA LEU A 599 16.14 -8.82 -19.25
C LEU A 599 15.31 -8.29 -20.44
N MET A 600 14.43 -7.31 -20.18
CA MET A 600 13.49 -6.73 -21.15
C MET A 600 13.95 -5.41 -21.76
N GLN A 601 15.25 -5.07 -21.72
CA GLN A 601 15.78 -3.84 -22.31
C GLN A 601 15.43 -3.64 -23.80
N ASN A 602 15.28 -4.73 -24.56
CA ASN A 602 14.89 -4.71 -25.97
C ASN A 602 13.37 -4.83 -26.19
N ASN A 603 12.60 -4.98 -25.10
CA ASN A 603 11.18 -5.28 -25.10
C ASN A 603 10.43 -4.44 -24.02
N PRO A 604 10.48 -3.09 -24.08
CA PRO A 604 9.90 -2.23 -23.04
C PRO A 604 8.39 -2.42 -22.85
N ASP A 605 7.66 -2.77 -23.92
CA ASP A 605 6.21 -2.99 -23.82
C ASP A 605 5.82 -4.32 -23.15
N ILE A 606 6.65 -5.36 -23.25
CA ILE A 606 6.49 -6.59 -22.44
C ILE A 606 6.69 -6.23 -20.97
N LEU A 607 7.76 -5.48 -20.67
CA LEU A 607 8.04 -5.00 -19.32
C LEU A 607 6.84 -4.22 -18.76
N ALA A 608 6.30 -3.28 -19.55
CA ALA A 608 5.15 -2.48 -19.17
C ALA A 608 3.88 -3.32 -18.97
N ALA A 609 3.61 -4.30 -19.85
CA ALA A 609 2.46 -5.18 -19.71
C ALA A 609 2.53 -6.03 -18.42
N HIS A 610 3.69 -6.59 -18.09
CA HIS A 610 3.87 -7.40 -16.88
C HIS A 610 3.75 -6.59 -15.58
N TYR A 611 4.23 -5.35 -15.58
CA TYR A 611 4.27 -4.48 -14.41
C TYR A 611 3.20 -3.38 -14.37
N MET A 612 2.23 -3.41 -15.29
CA MET A 612 1.00 -2.63 -15.17
C MET A 612 0.35 -2.73 -13.77
N PRO A 613 0.30 -3.91 -13.11
CA PRO A 613 -0.22 -4.02 -11.74
C PRO A 613 0.49 -3.13 -10.71
N LEU A 614 1.79 -2.86 -10.87
CA LEU A 614 2.56 -2.01 -9.93
C LEU A 614 2.17 -0.53 -10.08
N ALA A 615 1.97 -0.06 -11.32
CA ALA A 615 1.47 1.28 -11.58
C ALA A 615 0.04 1.45 -11.04
N ILE A 616 -0.80 0.44 -11.24
CA ILE A 616 -2.15 0.39 -10.66
C ILE A 616 -2.08 0.49 -9.12
N ALA A 617 -1.24 -0.34 -8.48
CA ALA A 617 -1.03 -0.31 -7.04
C ALA A 617 -0.58 1.07 -6.55
N ALA A 618 0.41 1.68 -7.21
CA ALA A 618 0.91 3.02 -6.87
C ALA A 618 -0.15 4.11 -7.05
N SER A 619 -1.09 3.97 -7.99
CA SER A 619 -2.20 4.93 -8.17
C SER A 619 -3.19 4.90 -7.00
N LEU A 620 -3.31 3.75 -6.33
CA LEU A 620 -4.23 3.50 -5.23
C LEU A 620 -3.59 3.79 -3.87
N TYR A 621 -2.33 3.36 -3.68
CA TYR A 621 -1.62 3.38 -2.41
C TYR A 621 -0.35 4.23 -2.48
N LYS A 622 0.03 4.85 -1.35
CA LYS A 622 1.19 5.75 -1.31
C LYS A 622 2.53 5.04 -1.51
N LYS A 623 2.58 3.75 -1.22
CA LYS A 623 3.78 2.94 -1.22
C LYS A 623 3.62 1.86 -2.27
N SER A 624 4.61 1.68 -3.13
CA SER A 624 4.68 0.60 -4.12
C SER A 624 6.15 0.37 -4.46
N TYR A 625 6.64 -0.85 -4.32
CA TYR A 625 8.04 -1.22 -4.53
C TYR A 625 8.30 -1.60 -5.98
N GLY A 626 9.37 -1.07 -6.57
CA GLY A 626 9.87 -1.45 -7.89
C GLY A 626 9.27 -0.68 -9.06
N LEU A 627 8.21 0.12 -8.87
CA LEU A 627 7.69 0.96 -9.96
C LEU A 627 8.74 1.96 -10.47
N ASP A 628 9.55 2.52 -9.56
CA ASP A 628 10.70 3.37 -9.86
C ASP A 628 11.68 2.69 -10.83
N THR A 629 11.91 1.39 -10.67
CA THR A 629 12.78 0.60 -11.54
C THR A 629 12.19 0.44 -12.95
N VAL A 630 10.88 0.18 -13.05
CA VAL A 630 10.20 0.07 -14.35
C VAL A 630 10.23 1.41 -15.08
N LEU A 631 9.93 2.49 -14.36
CA LEU A 631 9.95 3.86 -14.89
C LEU A 631 11.34 4.25 -15.37
N GLY A 632 12.39 3.97 -14.60
CA GLY A 632 13.78 4.19 -15.02
C GLY A 632 14.16 3.39 -16.28
N ALA A 633 13.74 2.13 -16.38
CA ALA A 633 13.98 1.32 -17.58
C ALA A 633 13.26 1.87 -18.83
N LEU A 634 12.03 2.39 -18.67
CA LEU A 634 11.32 3.06 -19.76
C LEU A 634 11.95 4.41 -20.12
N ALA A 635 12.41 5.18 -19.12
CA ALA A 635 13.07 6.47 -19.32
C ALA A 635 14.33 6.33 -20.19
N GLU A 636 15.08 5.24 -20.00
CA GLU A 636 16.31 4.91 -20.75
C GLU A 636 16.06 4.08 -22.01
N SER A 637 14.81 3.72 -22.32
CA SER A 637 14.48 2.91 -23.50
C SER A 637 15.07 3.52 -24.78
N TRP A 638 15.68 2.66 -25.59
CA TRP A 638 16.17 2.99 -26.94
C TRP A 638 15.17 2.59 -28.03
N ARG A 639 14.14 1.83 -27.66
CA ARG A 639 13.03 1.44 -28.51
C ARG A 639 11.87 2.41 -28.33
N VAL A 640 11.21 2.76 -29.42
CA VAL A 640 9.96 3.54 -29.39
C VAL A 640 8.92 2.79 -28.57
N LEU A 641 8.29 3.50 -27.63
CA LEU A 641 7.29 2.95 -26.74
C LEU A 641 5.94 2.79 -27.47
N THR A 642 5.19 1.74 -27.18
CA THR A 642 3.85 1.52 -27.74
C THR A 642 2.77 1.59 -26.65
N GLU A 643 1.53 1.20 -26.97
CA GLU A 643 0.37 1.42 -26.11
C GLU A 643 0.49 0.86 -24.67
N PRO A 644 1.10 -0.31 -24.41
CA PRO A 644 1.33 -0.79 -23.05
C PRO A 644 2.18 0.17 -22.21
N SER A 645 3.32 0.63 -22.75
CA SER A 645 4.20 1.57 -22.05
C SER A 645 3.51 2.92 -21.80
N HIS A 646 2.83 3.48 -22.80
CA HIS A 646 2.07 4.72 -22.64
C HIS A 646 0.95 4.60 -21.59
N SER A 647 0.25 3.46 -21.56
CA SER A 647 -0.77 3.18 -20.53
C SER A 647 -0.16 3.12 -19.13
N LEU A 648 1.01 2.48 -18.99
CA LEU A 648 1.71 2.39 -17.71
C LEU A 648 2.14 3.77 -17.22
N LEU A 649 2.74 4.58 -18.09
CA LEU A 649 3.15 5.96 -17.78
C LEU A 649 1.95 6.82 -17.34
N ALA A 650 0.82 6.71 -18.04
CA ALA A 650 -0.39 7.47 -17.70
C ALA A 650 -0.97 7.07 -16.34
N ILE A 651 -0.94 5.77 -15.99
CA ILE A 651 -1.36 5.27 -14.67
C ILE A 651 -0.36 5.68 -13.58
N ALA A 652 0.94 5.60 -13.85
CA ALA A 652 2.00 6.02 -12.94
C ALA A 652 1.91 7.51 -12.60
N CYS A 653 1.52 8.37 -13.56
CA CYS A 653 1.26 9.78 -13.31
C CYS A 653 0.12 10.04 -12.31
N ASN A 654 -0.70 9.04 -12.00
CA ASN A 654 -1.77 9.13 -11.00
C ASN A 654 -1.36 8.58 -9.62
N ALA A 655 -0.06 8.30 -9.42
CA ALA A 655 0.49 7.78 -8.17
C ALA A 655 0.01 8.56 -6.94
N ALA A 656 -0.25 7.85 -5.84
CA ALA A 656 -0.73 8.43 -4.60
C ALA A 656 0.41 8.92 -3.68
N GLY A 657 1.61 8.36 -3.83
CA GLY A 657 2.81 8.73 -3.08
C GLY A 657 3.70 9.71 -3.86
N PRO A 658 4.43 10.60 -3.16
CA PRO A 658 5.28 11.60 -3.79
C PRO A 658 6.43 10.98 -4.59
N ASP A 659 7.08 9.92 -4.09
CA ASP A 659 8.26 9.33 -4.73
C ASP A 659 7.93 8.75 -6.11
N ASN A 660 6.85 7.97 -6.21
CA ASN A 660 6.39 7.39 -7.48
C ASN A 660 5.85 8.47 -8.45
N CYS A 661 5.30 9.55 -7.90
CA CYS A 661 4.85 10.71 -8.69
C CYS A 661 6.04 11.44 -9.30
N ALA A 662 7.10 11.70 -8.51
CA ALA A 662 8.34 12.30 -8.98
C ALA A 662 9.02 11.43 -10.04
N ALA A 663 9.15 10.12 -9.81
CA ALA A 663 9.72 9.19 -10.78
C ALA A 663 8.95 9.18 -12.12
N ALA A 664 7.62 9.29 -12.09
CA ALA A 664 6.81 9.38 -13.30
C ALA A 664 7.03 10.70 -14.05
N ALA A 665 7.14 11.82 -13.32
CA ALA A 665 7.45 13.13 -13.90
C ALA A 665 8.85 13.17 -14.54
N GLU A 666 9.85 12.65 -13.83
CA GLU A 666 11.23 12.52 -14.32
C GLU A 666 11.31 11.62 -15.56
N THR A 667 10.54 10.53 -15.59
CA THR A 667 10.48 9.64 -16.76
C THR A 667 9.89 10.35 -17.99
N LEU A 668 8.79 11.10 -17.83
CA LEU A 668 8.21 11.87 -18.92
C LEU A 668 9.16 12.97 -19.43
N ALA A 669 9.83 13.68 -18.52
CA ALA A 669 10.81 14.70 -18.89
C ALA A 669 12.02 14.09 -19.59
N CYS A 670 12.57 12.98 -19.08
CA CYS A 670 13.67 12.26 -19.72
C CYS A 670 13.30 11.79 -21.13
N LEU A 671 12.10 11.20 -21.31
CA LEU A 671 11.61 10.81 -22.64
C LEU A 671 11.41 12.03 -23.56
N ALA A 672 10.95 13.17 -23.05
CA ALA A 672 10.80 14.41 -23.82
C ALA A 672 12.16 14.96 -24.27
N ASP A 673 13.12 15.07 -23.36
CA ASP A 673 14.47 15.57 -23.62
C ASP A 673 15.26 14.64 -24.56
N ARG A 674 14.96 13.34 -24.49
CA ARG A 674 15.46 12.34 -25.42
C ARG A 674 14.61 12.25 -26.70
N GLY A 675 13.58 13.06 -26.91
CA GLY A 675 12.74 12.94 -28.11
C GLY A 675 12.08 11.58 -28.32
N MET A 676 11.95 10.78 -27.25
CA MET A 676 11.34 9.45 -27.24
C MET A 676 9.87 9.46 -26.79
N LEU A 677 9.37 10.61 -26.30
CA LEU A 677 7.98 10.76 -25.89
C LEU A 677 7.07 11.05 -27.09
N ASP A 678 6.25 10.09 -27.49
CA ASP A 678 5.15 10.29 -28.44
C ASP A 678 3.97 10.96 -27.71
N THR A 679 3.78 12.26 -27.93
CA THR A 679 2.74 13.04 -27.25
C THR A 679 1.34 12.60 -27.67
N ASP A 680 1.16 12.18 -28.92
CA ASP A 680 -0.14 11.83 -29.48
C ASP A 680 -0.56 10.44 -28.99
N ALA A 681 0.35 9.46 -29.05
CA ALA A 681 0.11 8.11 -28.53
C ALA A 681 -0.12 8.13 -27.02
N TYR A 682 0.70 8.88 -26.26
CA TYR A 682 0.52 9.05 -24.82
C TYR A 682 -0.83 9.73 -24.50
N ALA A 683 -1.15 10.84 -25.17
CA ALA A 683 -2.40 11.55 -24.95
C ALA A 683 -3.62 10.69 -25.31
N ALA A 684 -3.52 9.85 -26.35
CA ALA A 684 -4.59 8.91 -26.72
C ALA A 684 -4.87 7.90 -25.61
N GLU A 685 -3.84 7.32 -24.97
CA GLU A 685 -4.04 6.44 -23.80
C GLU A 685 -4.53 7.20 -22.57
N LEU A 686 -4.01 8.40 -22.32
CA LEU A 686 -4.43 9.23 -21.20
C LEU A 686 -5.91 9.65 -21.31
N ARG A 687 -6.37 10.05 -22.51
CA ARG A 687 -7.78 10.35 -22.81
C ARG A 687 -8.67 9.15 -22.44
N ARG A 688 -8.33 7.96 -22.93
CA ARG A 688 -9.08 6.71 -22.67
C ARG A 688 -9.18 6.39 -21.18
N LEU A 689 -8.09 6.57 -20.44
CA LEU A 689 -8.04 6.30 -18.99
C LEU A 689 -8.82 7.35 -18.17
N LEU A 690 -8.81 8.62 -18.59
CA LEU A 690 -9.55 9.70 -17.95
C LEU A 690 -11.07 9.55 -18.14
N GLU A 691 -11.53 9.19 -19.35
CA GLU A 691 -12.95 9.01 -19.66
C GLU A 691 -13.61 7.89 -18.84
N ARG A 692 -12.83 6.85 -18.49
CA ARG A 692 -13.26 5.75 -17.64
C ARG A 692 -13.28 6.09 -16.15
N ASN A 693 -12.94 7.34 -15.77
CA ASN A 693 -12.83 7.81 -14.37
C ASN A 693 -11.83 7.00 -13.51
N ASN A 694 -10.85 6.36 -14.15
CA ASN A 694 -9.82 5.58 -13.46
C ASN A 694 -8.72 6.46 -12.87
N LEU A 695 -8.49 7.65 -13.45
CA LEU A 695 -7.45 8.57 -13.03
C LEU A 695 -8.04 9.84 -12.40
N LYS A 696 -7.34 10.39 -11.41
CA LYS A 696 -7.74 11.64 -10.75
C LYS A 696 -7.08 12.80 -11.49
N ALA A 697 -7.85 13.59 -12.23
CA ALA A 697 -7.35 14.74 -12.99
C ALA A 697 -6.41 15.69 -12.18
N PRO A 698 -6.65 15.98 -10.88
CA PRO A 698 -5.72 16.80 -10.10
C PRO A 698 -4.33 16.18 -9.87
N ARG A 699 -4.22 14.85 -9.82
CA ARG A 699 -2.91 14.18 -9.68
C ARG A 699 -2.15 14.20 -10.99
N ILE A 700 -2.84 13.86 -12.09
CA ILE A 700 -2.28 13.96 -13.44
C ILE A 700 -1.78 15.38 -13.72
N ALA A 701 -2.58 16.40 -13.41
CA ALA A 701 -2.17 17.79 -13.57
C ALA A 701 -0.92 18.13 -12.74
N GLN A 702 -0.80 17.63 -11.51
CA GLN A 702 0.39 17.87 -10.70
C GLN A 702 1.63 17.20 -11.31
N THR A 703 1.57 15.92 -11.66
CA THR A 703 2.70 15.19 -12.25
C THR A 703 3.15 15.79 -13.57
N LEU A 704 2.20 16.20 -14.42
CA LEU A 704 2.51 16.88 -15.67
C LEU A 704 3.14 18.26 -15.43
N ALA A 705 2.68 19.00 -14.42
CA ALA A 705 3.31 20.27 -14.05
C ALA A 705 4.74 20.06 -13.52
N ASP A 706 4.96 19.01 -12.72
CA ASP A 706 6.29 18.66 -12.21
C ASP A 706 7.21 18.28 -13.38
N ALA A 707 6.75 17.46 -14.33
CA ALA A 707 7.50 17.11 -15.54
C ALA A 707 7.83 18.34 -16.39
N ALA A 708 6.84 19.23 -16.59
CA ALA A 708 7.00 20.47 -17.34
C ALA A 708 8.03 21.43 -16.72
N SER A 709 8.28 21.32 -15.42
CA SER A 709 9.23 22.17 -14.70
C SER A 709 10.69 21.70 -14.81
N ILE A 710 10.93 20.47 -15.28
CA ILE A 710 12.27 19.87 -15.36
C ILE A 710 13.09 20.48 -16.51
N SER A 711 12.47 20.68 -17.68
CA SER A 711 13.14 21.27 -18.84
C SER A 711 12.16 22.05 -19.74
N PRO A 712 12.63 23.03 -20.54
CA PRO A 712 11.81 23.72 -21.54
C PRO A 712 11.17 22.77 -22.56
N LEU A 713 11.90 21.76 -23.05
CA LEU A 713 11.33 20.80 -23.98
C LEU A 713 10.25 19.93 -23.31
N ALA A 714 10.45 19.47 -22.07
CA ALA A 714 9.43 18.72 -21.32
C ALA A 714 8.17 19.54 -21.08
N GLY A 715 8.29 20.84 -20.79
CA GLY A 715 7.16 21.75 -20.66
C GLY A 715 6.38 21.93 -21.97
N TRP A 716 7.08 22.06 -23.10
CA TRP A 716 6.46 22.09 -24.42
C TRP A 716 5.74 20.78 -24.76
N ARG A 717 6.37 19.62 -24.55
CA ARG A 717 5.74 18.31 -24.80
C ARG A 717 4.53 18.09 -23.90
N THR A 718 4.57 18.57 -22.66
CA THR A 718 3.42 18.56 -21.75
C THR A 718 2.26 19.42 -22.25
N LEU A 719 2.55 20.60 -22.79
CA LEU A 719 1.54 21.46 -23.43
C LEU A 719 0.86 20.71 -24.58
N GLN A 720 1.62 20.05 -25.45
CA GLN A 720 1.08 19.25 -26.57
C GLN A 720 0.16 18.13 -26.06
N ILE A 721 0.57 17.39 -25.03
CA ILE A 721 -0.27 16.36 -24.39
C ILE A 721 -1.58 16.95 -23.88
N LEU A 722 -1.56 18.14 -23.26
CA LEU A 722 -2.75 18.77 -22.71
C LEU A 722 -3.68 19.33 -23.80
N VAL A 723 -3.13 19.84 -24.90
CA VAL A 723 -3.89 20.22 -26.10
C VAL A 723 -4.60 19.00 -26.65
N GLU A 724 -3.90 17.87 -26.77
CA GLU A 724 -4.52 16.63 -27.16
C GLU A 724 -5.57 16.21 -26.11
N VAL A 725 -5.32 16.16 -24.81
CA VAL A 725 -6.35 15.74 -23.84
C VAL A 725 -7.59 16.67 -23.79
N LEU A 726 -7.49 17.90 -24.31
CA LEU A 726 -8.52 18.93 -24.22
C LEU A 726 -9.96 18.46 -24.58
N PRO A 727 -10.26 17.77 -25.69
CA PRO A 727 -11.63 17.43 -26.08
C PRO A 727 -12.42 16.64 -25.02
N VAL A 728 -11.75 15.82 -24.20
CA VAL A 728 -12.43 14.94 -23.22
C VAL A 728 -12.59 15.59 -21.84
N VAL A 729 -11.86 16.67 -21.52
CA VAL A 729 -11.78 17.23 -20.15
C VAL A 729 -13.14 17.66 -19.58
N GLY A 730 -14.09 17.99 -20.45
CA GLY A 730 -15.43 18.37 -20.04
C GLY A 730 -16.23 17.22 -19.42
N ASN A 731 -15.88 15.97 -19.72
CA ASN A 731 -16.53 14.76 -19.22
C ASN A 731 -15.75 14.14 -18.03
N VAL A 732 -14.56 14.67 -17.74
CA VAL A 732 -13.68 14.20 -16.68
C VAL A 732 -14.01 14.90 -15.36
N ASN A 733 -14.10 14.11 -14.29
CA ASN A 733 -14.30 14.67 -12.95
C ASN A 733 -13.14 15.60 -12.57
N ARG A 734 -13.46 16.86 -12.27
CA ARG A 734 -12.50 17.94 -12.02
C ARG A 734 -11.55 18.23 -13.21
N GLY A 735 -11.93 17.92 -14.44
CA GLY A 735 -11.08 18.17 -15.63
C GLY A 735 -10.65 19.63 -15.84
N GLY A 736 -11.32 20.59 -15.22
CA GLY A 736 -10.92 22.01 -15.27
C GLY A 736 -9.53 22.32 -14.71
N VAL A 737 -8.92 21.43 -13.91
CA VAL A 737 -7.53 21.57 -13.43
C VAL A 737 -6.51 21.28 -14.53
N LEU A 738 -6.82 20.40 -15.49
CA LEU A 738 -5.96 20.14 -16.66
C LEU A 738 -5.95 21.36 -17.59
N VAL A 739 -7.13 21.97 -17.79
CA VAL A 739 -7.25 23.24 -18.55
C VAL A 739 -6.55 24.39 -17.82
N GLN A 740 -6.50 24.36 -16.48
CA GLN A 740 -5.74 25.35 -15.71
C GLN A 740 -4.24 25.26 -16.01
N LEU A 741 -3.68 24.05 -16.00
CA LEU A 741 -2.27 23.83 -16.35
C LEU A 741 -2.01 24.20 -17.82
N LEU A 742 -2.93 23.82 -18.73
CA LEU A 742 -2.82 24.20 -20.14
C LEU A 742 -2.80 25.73 -20.33
N VAL A 743 -3.65 26.47 -19.60
CA VAL A 743 -3.63 27.94 -19.62
C VAL A 743 -2.30 28.48 -19.10
N GLN A 744 -1.76 27.89 -18.03
CA GLN A 744 -0.47 28.30 -17.47
C GLN A 744 0.66 28.10 -18.50
N LEU A 745 0.79 26.90 -19.05
CA LEU A 745 1.82 26.60 -20.04
C LEU A 745 1.61 27.41 -21.33
N ALA A 746 0.37 27.55 -21.82
CA ALA A 746 0.09 28.37 -23.01
C ALA A 746 0.51 29.84 -22.83
N LYS A 747 0.35 30.40 -21.62
CA LYS A 747 0.91 31.71 -21.28
C LYS A 747 2.44 31.70 -21.22
N GLU A 748 3.04 30.72 -20.55
CA GLU A 748 4.50 30.66 -20.40
C GLU A 748 5.21 30.48 -21.75
N TYR A 749 4.64 29.68 -22.67
CA TYR A 749 5.15 29.45 -24.03
C TYR A 749 4.63 30.45 -25.06
N GLY A 750 3.67 31.32 -24.69
CA GLY A 750 3.14 32.35 -25.58
C GLY A 750 2.34 31.83 -26.77
N VAL A 751 1.65 30.70 -26.64
CA VAL A 751 0.89 30.08 -27.73
C VAL A 751 -0.62 30.19 -27.54
N SER A 752 -1.33 30.32 -28.66
CA SER A 752 -2.78 30.22 -28.67
C SER A 752 -3.21 28.76 -28.81
N VAL A 753 -4.34 28.38 -28.20
CA VAL A 753 -4.89 27.03 -28.28
C VAL A 753 -6.32 27.09 -28.79
N THR A 754 -6.58 26.36 -29.88
CA THR A 754 -7.94 26.22 -30.44
C THR A 754 -8.80 25.38 -29.49
N ILE A 755 -9.97 25.92 -29.14
CA ILE A 755 -10.93 25.20 -28.28
C ILE A 755 -11.80 24.29 -29.14
N PRO A 756 -11.88 22.98 -28.85
CA PRO A 756 -12.80 22.05 -29.52
C PRO A 756 -14.26 22.45 -29.39
N ASP A 757 -15.06 22.20 -30.43
CA ASP A 757 -16.48 22.58 -30.51
C ASP A 757 -17.31 22.01 -29.34
N GLU A 758 -16.96 20.81 -28.86
CA GLU A 758 -17.64 20.13 -27.75
C GLU A 758 -17.53 20.89 -26.41
N LEU A 759 -16.53 21.77 -26.27
CA LEU A 759 -16.27 22.55 -25.07
C LEU A 759 -16.86 23.97 -25.12
N LEU A 760 -17.25 24.48 -26.29
CA LEU A 760 -17.86 25.80 -26.43
C LEU A 760 -19.09 26.00 -25.51
N PRO A 761 -20.01 25.02 -25.37
CA PRO A 761 -21.14 25.16 -24.43
C PRO A 761 -20.69 25.21 -22.96
N LYS A 762 -19.56 24.58 -22.62
CA LYS A 762 -19.03 24.46 -21.24
C LYS A 762 -18.26 25.69 -20.78
N MET A 763 -18.13 26.72 -21.62
CA MET A 763 -17.54 28.02 -21.26
C MET A 763 -18.47 28.90 -20.41
N LYS A 764 -19.77 28.56 -20.36
CA LYS A 764 -20.78 29.31 -19.60
C LYS A 764 -20.78 28.87 -18.12
N GLY A 765 -20.96 29.85 -17.21
CA GLY A 765 -21.07 29.60 -15.77
C GLY A 765 -19.81 29.92 -14.96
N SER A 766 -19.78 29.46 -13.71
CA SER A 766 -18.78 29.85 -12.69
C SER A 766 -17.81 28.73 -12.30
N THR A 767 -17.86 27.58 -12.96
CA THR A 767 -16.97 26.43 -12.70
C THR A 767 -15.51 26.75 -13.04
N VAL A 768 -14.56 26.02 -12.43
CA VAL A 768 -13.12 26.14 -12.75
C VAL A 768 -12.87 25.91 -14.24
N LEU A 769 -13.51 24.88 -14.81
CA LEU A 769 -13.47 24.58 -16.24
C LEU A 769 -13.93 25.79 -17.09
N ALA A 770 -15.13 26.34 -16.80
CA ALA A 770 -15.67 27.47 -17.56
C ALA A 770 -14.82 28.74 -17.45
N LYS A 771 -14.18 28.97 -16.29
CA LYS A 771 -13.25 30.10 -16.11
C LYS A 771 -11.99 29.91 -16.95
N ASN A 772 -11.33 28.76 -16.84
CA ASN A 772 -10.07 28.52 -17.55
C ASN A 772 -10.27 28.44 -19.07
N LEU A 773 -11.36 27.84 -19.57
CA LEU A 773 -11.66 27.85 -21.01
C LEU A 773 -11.84 29.28 -21.56
N ARG A 774 -12.44 30.20 -20.78
CA ARG A 774 -12.56 31.60 -21.19
C ARG A 774 -11.23 32.34 -21.18
N VAL A 775 -10.31 31.97 -20.29
CA VAL A 775 -8.94 32.51 -20.30
C VAL A 775 -8.22 31.98 -21.53
N LEU A 776 -8.23 30.66 -21.74
CA LEU A 776 -7.62 29.98 -22.89
C LEU A 776 -8.10 30.58 -24.24
N HIS A 777 -9.41 30.80 -24.38
CA HIS A 777 -10.00 31.40 -25.59
C HIS A 777 -9.50 32.83 -25.89
N LYS A 778 -9.11 33.57 -24.86
CA LYS A 778 -8.64 34.95 -24.97
C LYS A 778 -7.12 35.06 -25.09
N LEU A 779 -6.39 33.95 -24.90
CA LEU A 779 -4.94 33.96 -25.04
C LEU A 779 -4.60 34.24 -26.51
N THR A 780 -3.87 35.32 -26.71
CA THR A 780 -3.26 35.65 -27.98
C THR A 780 -1.82 35.18 -27.96
N GLU A 781 -1.34 34.74 -29.11
CA GLU A 781 0.08 34.44 -29.27
C GLU A 781 0.90 35.63 -28.85
N HIS A 782 1.90 35.32 -28.04
CA HIS A 782 2.87 36.27 -27.64
C HIS A 782 4.21 35.59 -27.57
N PRO A 783 5.22 36.39 -27.32
CA PRO A 783 6.54 35.85 -27.29
C PRO A 783 6.99 35.16 -26.03
N SER A 784 7.97 34.26 -26.13
CA SER A 784 8.48 33.54 -24.97
C SER A 784 9.93 33.08 -25.13
N ASP A 785 10.78 33.47 -24.16
CA ASP A 785 12.13 32.93 -24.01
C ASP A 785 12.11 31.42 -23.76
N LEU A 786 11.10 30.91 -23.06
CA LEU A 786 10.94 29.49 -22.78
C LEU A 786 10.64 28.70 -24.06
N ALA A 787 9.83 29.28 -24.97
CA ALA A 787 9.60 28.71 -26.28
C ALA A 787 10.87 28.70 -27.16
N ALA A 788 11.71 29.73 -27.06
CA ALA A 788 13.00 29.77 -27.75
C ALA A 788 13.94 28.64 -27.27
N GLN A 789 14.04 28.45 -25.95
CA GLN A 789 14.85 27.38 -25.35
C GLN A 789 14.36 25.99 -25.76
N ALA A 790 13.03 25.77 -25.75
CA ALA A 790 12.44 24.51 -26.20
C ALA A 790 12.70 24.25 -27.70
N ALA A 791 12.66 25.29 -28.54
CA ALA A 791 12.98 25.17 -29.97
C ALA A 791 14.44 24.75 -30.20
N GLU A 792 15.38 25.32 -29.46
CA GLU A 792 16.81 24.97 -29.53
C GLU A 792 17.02 23.51 -29.12
N GLN A 793 16.45 23.10 -27.98
CA GLN A 793 16.52 21.71 -27.51
C GLN A 793 15.93 20.73 -28.52
N ALA A 794 14.75 21.05 -29.08
CA ALA A 794 14.10 20.20 -30.08
C ALA A 794 14.95 20.05 -31.35
N GLN A 795 15.63 21.11 -31.80
CA GLN A 795 16.55 21.04 -32.95
C GLN A 795 17.77 20.17 -32.67
N GLN A 796 18.35 20.24 -31.46
CA GLN A 796 19.47 19.40 -31.06
C GLN A 796 19.08 17.92 -31.07
N VAL A 797 17.90 17.59 -30.54
CA VAL A 797 17.36 16.23 -30.53
C VAL A 797 17.08 15.72 -31.95
N ALA A 798 16.46 16.54 -32.80
CA ALA A 798 16.18 16.19 -34.19
C ALA A 798 17.47 15.95 -35.00
N ALA A 799 18.51 16.75 -34.77
CA ALA A 799 19.83 16.55 -35.39
C ALA A 799 20.50 15.25 -34.92
N GLY A 800 20.36 14.90 -33.64
CA GLY A 800 20.86 13.65 -33.08
C GLY A 800 20.15 12.40 -33.59
N ASN A 801 18.85 12.48 -33.91
CA ASN A 801 18.09 11.36 -34.50
C ASN A 801 18.39 11.15 -35.99
N ALA A 802 18.98 12.12 -36.68
CA ALA A 802 19.28 12.06 -38.12
C ALA A 802 20.68 11.48 -38.44
N CYS A 803 21.53 11.29 -37.42
CA CYS A 803 22.83 10.63 -37.50
C CYS A 803 22.71 9.17 -37.05
#